data_AF-A0A1Y2HWA3-F1
#
_entry.id   AF-A0A1Y2HWA3-F1
#
_cell.length_a   1.000
_cell.length_b   1.000
_cell.length_c   1.000
_cell.angle_alpha   90.00
_cell.angle_beta   90.00
_cell.angle_gamma   90.00
#
_symmetry.space_group_name_H-M   'P 1'
#
loop_
_entity.id
_entity.type
_entity.pdbx_description
1 polymer ?
#
loop_
_entity_poly.entity_id
_entity_poly.type
_entity_poly.pdbx_seq_one_letter_code
_entity_poly.pdbx_strand_id
1 'polypeptide(L)'
;MGGEAGARSRLARLVLPTLQAHLEPLLDRKNGWLIKFGACVDSVEIVEPVHWLIKCVTVAVAQCMMAEQDVVEGEWVDEPEKLVKEEAVRALDKAKTQLRQCAEKMRAMDLSDYGIPASAVFSFNDEEQAKLLVLGNLIAATYETVLEFIAVTRAPPKPAGASANSRGTSTTGRSSDDHLLEALYNRGREATDAIRSRFVDAKGKKKPTQPLYCDACLMDPSTLYALQETLNMPDHQLMAKLSSAVYLSSAQAHHQSLVALAKVFLAQLIPANVAAVASRSKDTKGKSLAMFAVESLETVVQRVLEYEDYGEMLEAMVRNDAGSATAAVDMVDEGLSLVQTLMQSVDALIGAEYAAEAARLIGVLDMLLPWLHNAEAENLYDCVIELLMGGTTLSEPAVLRALLTLMVRIKWDDIDALETRLQAIALHVLHEMGQLQEAGSSSKGEYCPHPRAADLTEDDHFNLDLREPKARVACVKVVLAFVGDLLADLDWTFKEYRVEFGKKGMAPSLERRSAFENRVAARIHAALVPMYTLAVIALPYSLAEAMYRSLTHLLGTTIAYLQLKRSMDTRPDDSFVQVIERASALRHWVHQVTLHFDKQAVVAAADVKEKEEAKKSKAAAKGKGKVKVGAGKAVGKSGKGKKVDSDDEDDDDNDELMMDELDDRSVTSGTTLAGGDAMSPAQKAQAKMVKRQRALGKLAAELVEKGEMFDVQLIALANIYKSLAKYLRRSAIHDVKLPAAGTSVTRLRQMSTSWAMRGRGLPSGPRRL
;
A
#
# COMPACT_ATOMS: atom_id res chain seq x y z
N MET A 1 -32.69 20.55 7.73
CA MET A 1 -32.17 19.34 8.43
C MET A 1 -33.06 18.86 9.60
N GLY A 2 -34.02 19.64 10.13
CA GLY A 2 -34.87 19.19 11.25
C GLY A 2 -35.97 18.15 10.96
N GLY A 3 -36.30 17.88 9.68
CA GLY A 3 -37.40 16.98 9.30
C GLY A 3 -37.11 15.49 9.46
N GLU A 4 -35.91 15.04 9.09
CA GLU A 4 -35.55 13.61 9.17
C GLU A 4 -35.27 13.14 10.60
N ALA A 5 -34.58 13.94 11.42
CA ALA A 5 -34.31 13.62 12.82
C ALA A 5 -35.62 13.50 13.62
N GLY A 6 -36.57 14.41 13.39
CA GLY A 6 -37.91 14.35 13.99
C GLY A 6 -38.70 13.11 13.55
N ALA A 7 -38.60 12.72 12.27
CA ALA A 7 -39.25 11.52 11.75
C ALA A 7 -38.65 10.22 12.35
N ARG A 8 -37.31 10.12 12.44
CA ARG A 8 -36.61 8.98 13.06
C ARG A 8 -36.97 8.83 14.53
N SER A 9 -37.01 9.93 15.28
CA SER A 9 -37.43 9.93 16.68
C SER A 9 -38.88 9.45 16.86
N ARG A 10 -39.81 9.95 16.03
CA ARG A 10 -41.22 9.57 16.08
C ARG A 10 -41.40 8.08 15.77
N LEU A 11 -40.68 7.56 14.79
CA LEU A 11 -40.67 6.13 14.46
C LEU A 11 -40.10 5.30 15.62
N ALA A 12 -39.01 5.75 16.25
CA ALA A 12 -38.40 5.05 17.38
C ALA A 12 -39.37 4.91 18.56
N ARG A 13 -40.14 5.97 18.88
CA ARG A 13 -41.17 5.94 19.93
C ARG A 13 -42.31 4.95 19.62
N LEU A 14 -42.67 4.78 18.35
CA LEU A 14 -43.69 3.82 17.93
C LEU A 14 -43.20 2.37 17.96
N VAL A 15 -41.93 2.14 17.59
CA VAL A 15 -41.37 0.79 17.41
C VAL A 15 -40.82 0.22 18.71
N LEU A 16 -40.28 1.04 19.61
CA LEU A 16 -39.65 0.60 20.86
C LEU A 16 -40.56 -0.28 21.74
N PRO A 17 -41.85 0.03 21.98
CA PRO A 17 -42.75 -0.84 22.75
C PRO A 17 -42.90 -2.23 22.12
N THR A 18 -42.94 -2.32 20.79
CA THR A 18 -43.07 -3.58 20.06
C THR A 18 -41.79 -4.41 20.18
N LEU A 19 -40.63 -3.79 19.98
CA LEU A 19 -39.34 -4.46 20.16
C LEU A 19 -39.17 -4.96 21.61
N GLN A 20 -39.58 -4.15 22.58
CA GLN A 20 -39.51 -4.51 24.00
C GLN A 20 -40.43 -5.69 24.34
N ALA A 21 -41.64 -5.72 23.77
CA ALA A 21 -42.57 -6.83 23.92
C ALA A 21 -42.04 -8.14 23.30
N HIS A 22 -41.24 -8.05 22.23
CA HIS A 22 -40.59 -9.21 21.61
C HIS A 22 -39.36 -9.69 22.39
N LEU A 23 -38.62 -8.77 23.03
CA LEU A 23 -37.44 -9.10 23.84
C LEU A 23 -37.82 -9.75 25.18
N GLU A 24 -38.89 -9.29 25.84
CA GLU A 24 -39.24 -9.69 27.19
C GLU A 24 -39.42 -11.22 27.40
N PRO A 25 -40.08 -11.99 26.51
CA PRO A 25 -40.19 -13.44 26.63
C PRO A 25 -38.84 -14.18 26.68
N LEU A 26 -37.83 -13.62 26.01
CA LEU A 26 -36.48 -14.17 25.93
C LEU A 26 -35.65 -13.90 27.19
N LEU A 27 -36.11 -13.02 28.08
CA LEU A 27 -35.44 -12.70 29.34
C LEU A 27 -36.02 -13.54 30.49
N ASP A 28 -35.14 -14.09 31.33
CA ASP A 28 -35.55 -14.82 32.54
C ASP A 28 -35.60 -13.90 33.76
N ARG A 29 -36.80 -13.39 34.05
CA ARG A 29 -37.07 -12.55 35.22
C ARG A 29 -36.60 -13.18 36.54
N LYS A 30 -36.64 -14.51 36.69
CA LYS A 30 -36.23 -15.19 37.94
C LYS A 30 -34.72 -15.24 38.10
N ASN A 31 -33.99 -15.18 37.00
CA ASN A 31 -32.53 -15.23 36.97
C ASN A 31 -31.89 -13.87 36.63
N GLY A 32 -32.48 -12.78 37.13
CA GLY A 32 -31.96 -11.42 36.91
C GLY A 32 -32.04 -10.94 35.47
N TRP A 33 -33.06 -11.38 34.72
CA TRP A 33 -33.29 -11.08 33.30
C TRP A 33 -32.22 -11.63 32.37
N LEU A 34 -31.54 -12.71 32.74
CA LEU A 34 -30.60 -13.39 31.85
C LEU A 34 -31.31 -13.90 30.59
N ILE A 35 -30.62 -13.86 29.45
CA ILE A 35 -31.15 -14.30 28.16
C ILE A 35 -31.28 -15.82 28.13
N LYS A 36 -32.44 -16.30 27.66
CA LYS A 36 -32.75 -17.72 27.45
C LYS A 36 -32.25 -18.15 26.07
N PHE A 37 -30.94 -18.34 25.93
CA PHE A 37 -30.34 -18.75 24.65
C PHE A 37 -30.92 -20.07 24.09
N GLY A 38 -31.37 -20.99 24.95
CA GLY A 38 -32.05 -22.22 24.52
C GLY A 38 -33.39 -22.00 23.80
N ALA A 39 -34.02 -20.83 23.95
CA ALA A 39 -35.20 -20.44 23.17
C ALA A 39 -34.85 -19.75 21.85
N CYS A 40 -33.57 -19.42 21.64
CA CYS A 40 -33.09 -18.68 20.47
C CYS A 40 -32.47 -19.60 19.40
N VAL A 41 -32.16 -20.85 19.75
CA VAL A 41 -31.47 -21.82 18.90
C VAL A 41 -32.25 -23.13 18.90
N ASP A 42 -32.59 -23.63 17.71
CA ASP A 42 -33.16 -24.96 17.50
C ASP A 42 -32.22 -25.80 16.62
N SER A 43 -31.69 -26.89 17.17
CA SER A 43 -30.52 -27.61 16.64
C SER A 43 -29.38 -26.65 16.19
N VAL A 44 -29.15 -26.48 14.89
CA VAL A 44 -28.14 -25.60 14.27
C VAL A 44 -28.72 -24.31 13.70
N GLU A 45 -30.03 -24.11 13.78
CA GLU A 45 -30.72 -22.92 13.28
C GLU A 45 -30.94 -21.89 14.39
N ILE A 46 -30.72 -20.62 14.04
CA ILE A 46 -31.07 -19.50 14.92
C ILE A 46 -32.55 -19.17 14.67
N VAL A 47 -33.40 -19.55 15.61
CA VAL A 47 -34.85 -19.26 15.55
C VAL A 47 -35.12 -17.79 15.86
N GLU A 48 -34.36 -17.22 16.81
CA GLU A 48 -34.50 -15.83 17.20
C GLU A 48 -33.11 -15.20 17.39
N PRO A 49 -32.70 -14.25 16.54
CA PRO A 49 -31.39 -13.62 16.63
C PRO A 49 -31.40 -12.54 17.74
N VAL A 50 -31.40 -12.96 19.00
CA VAL A 50 -31.55 -12.07 20.16
C VAL A 50 -30.54 -10.91 20.20
N HIS A 51 -29.31 -11.11 19.70
CA HIS A 51 -28.31 -10.05 19.56
C HIS A 51 -28.77 -8.93 18.61
N TRP A 52 -29.38 -9.26 17.47
CA TRP A 52 -29.95 -8.26 16.54
C TRP A 52 -31.21 -7.60 17.11
N LEU A 53 -32.02 -8.33 17.88
CA LEU A 53 -33.16 -7.74 18.58
C LEU A 53 -32.69 -6.71 19.63
N ILE A 54 -31.67 -7.05 20.42
CA ILE A 54 -31.03 -6.12 21.37
C ILE A 54 -30.45 -4.93 20.62
N LYS A 55 -29.74 -5.14 19.50
CA LYS A 55 -29.24 -4.06 18.65
C LYS A 55 -30.36 -3.11 18.19
N CYS A 56 -31.49 -3.64 17.73
CA CYS A 56 -32.64 -2.83 17.33
C CYS A 56 -33.21 -2.03 18.51
N VAL A 57 -33.31 -2.65 19.69
CA VAL A 57 -33.71 -1.95 20.93
C VAL A 57 -32.71 -0.85 21.27
N THR A 58 -31.40 -1.10 21.18
CA THR A 58 -30.34 -0.12 21.42
C THR A 58 -30.50 1.10 20.52
N VAL A 59 -30.67 0.90 19.22
CA VAL A 59 -30.85 1.99 18.26
C VAL A 59 -32.14 2.78 18.54
N ALA A 60 -33.26 2.10 18.80
CA ALA A 60 -34.52 2.75 19.12
C ALA A 60 -34.45 3.56 20.44
N VAL A 61 -33.76 3.02 21.46
CA VAL A 61 -33.51 3.70 22.73
C VAL A 61 -32.64 4.94 22.53
N ALA A 62 -31.55 4.85 21.76
CA ALA A 62 -30.70 5.99 21.45
C ALA A 62 -31.50 7.14 20.82
N GLN A 63 -32.32 6.82 19.81
CA GLN A 63 -33.16 7.81 19.12
C GLN A 63 -34.25 8.41 20.02
N CYS A 64 -34.79 7.63 20.97
CA CYS A 64 -35.74 8.15 21.96
C CYS A 64 -35.06 9.12 22.94
N MET A 65 -33.85 8.80 23.42
CA MET A 65 -33.10 9.62 24.37
C MET A 65 -32.67 10.97 23.79
N MET A 66 -32.21 11.01 22.53
CA MET A 66 -31.86 12.26 21.85
C MET A 66 -33.06 13.21 21.78
N ALA A 67 -34.25 12.66 21.52
CA ALA A 67 -35.47 13.44 21.41
C ALA A 67 -36.13 13.82 22.75
N GLU A 68 -35.61 13.36 23.89
CA GLU A 68 -35.98 13.88 25.21
C GLU A 68 -35.21 15.17 25.53
N GLN A 69 -34.02 15.38 24.93
CA GLN A 69 -33.21 16.59 25.13
C GLN A 69 -33.71 17.79 24.31
N ASP A 70 -34.32 17.57 23.15
CA ASP A 70 -34.86 18.63 22.27
C ASP A 70 -36.21 19.21 22.70
N VAL A 71 -36.83 18.70 23.77
CA VAL A 71 -38.15 19.16 24.24
C VAL A 71 -37.96 20.23 25.31
N VAL A 72 -37.47 21.39 24.90
CA VAL A 72 -37.63 22.64 25.64
C VAL A 72 -38.66 23.48 24.87
N GLU A 73 -39.76 23.76 25.56
CA GLU A 73 -40.80 24.75 25.24
C GLU A 73 -41.82 24.42 24.12
N GLY A 74 -43.05 24.08 24.56
CA GLY A 74 -44.16 24.98 24.24
C GLY A 74 -45.21 24.58 23.20
N GLU A 75 -45.16 23.40 22.56
CA GLU A 75 -46.22 23.01 21.62
C GLU A 75 -47.24 22.03 22.21
N TRP A 76 -48.52 22.35 22.00
CA TRP A 76 -49.68 21.53 22.37
C TRP A 76 -49.67 20.25 21.54
N VAL A 77 -49.18 19.16 22.14
CA VAL A 77 -49.16 17.82 21.52
C VAL A 77 -50.56 17.20 21.57
N ASP A 78 -51.07 16.72 20.44
CA ASP A 78 -52.34 15.99 20.33
C ASP A 78 -52.40 14.77 21.28
N GLU A 79 -53.56 14.48 21.89
CA GLU A 79 -53.75 13.34 22.83
C GLU A 79 -53.17 11.98 22.37
N PRO A 80 -53.33 11.53 21.11
CA PRO A 80 -52.71 10.29 20.63
C PRO A 80 -51.18 10.31 20.66
N GLU A 81 -50.54 11.46 20.43
CA GLU A 81 -49.09 11.57 20.52
C GLU A 81 -48.61 11.54 21.98
N LYS A 82 -49.40 12.06 22.92
CA LYS A 82 -49.10 11.98 24.35
C LYS A 82 -49.09 10.53 24.85
N LEU A 83 -50.06 9.71 24.44
CA LEU A 83 -50.13 8.28 24.78
C LEU A 83 -48.94 7.50 24.22
N VAL A 84 -48.59 7.72 22.95
CA VAL A 84 -47.42 7.10 22.31
C VAL A 84 -46.14 7.49 23.06
N LYS A 85 -46.02 8.75 23.51
CA LYS A 85 -44.87 9.23 24.28
C LYS A 85 -44.78 8.55 25.65
N GLU A 86 -45.90 8.42 26.37
CA GLU A 86 -45.93 7.73 27.67
C GLU A 86 -45.61 6.23 27.57
N GLU A 87 -46.09 5.56 26.53
CA GLU A 87 -45.75 4.15 26.28
C GLU A 87 -44.29 3.97 25.89
N ALA A 88 -43.74 4.86 25.06
CA ALA A 88 -42.34 4.86 24.70
C ALA A 88 -41.43 5.09 25.92
N VAL A 89 -41.76 6.04 26.82
CA VAL A 89 -41.00 6.28 28.07
C VAL A 89 -41.05 5.05 28.98
N ARG A 90 -42.22 4.42 29.14
CA ARG A 90 -42.35 3.17 29.91
C ARG A 90 -41.51 2.04 29.30
N ALA A 91 -41.51 1.90 27.98
CA ALA A 91 -40.71 0.91 27.27
C ALA A 91 -39.20 1.20 27.41
N LEU A 92 -38.80 2.46 27.32
CA LEU A 92 -37.43 2.94 27.51
C LEU A 92 -36.89 2.61 28.90
N ASP A 93 -37.61 2.97 29.96
CA ASP A 93 -37.20 2.69 31.34
C ASP A 93 -37.14 1.18 31.62
N LYS A 94 -38.09 0.44 31.05
CA LYS A 94 -38.13 -1.02 31.15
C LYS A 94 -36.92 -1.65 30.44
N ALA A 95 -36.61 -1.22 29.21
CA ALA A 95 -35.45 -1.68 28.45
C ALA A 95 -34.15 -1.40 29.21
N LYS A 96 -33.95 -0.15 29.66
CA LYS A 96 -32.80 0.28 30.48
C LYS A 96 -32.63 -0.60 31.71
N THR A 97 -33.71 -0.82 32.46
CA THR A 97 -33.66 -1.62 33.69
C THR A 97 -33.34 -3.09 33.42
N GLN A 98 -34.04 -3.71 32.47
CA GLN A 98 -33.90 -5.14 32.18
C GLN A 98 -32.54 -5.47 31.57
N LEU A 99 -32.09 -4.71 30.57
CA LEU A 99 -30.80 -4.94 29.92
C LEU A 99 -29.62 -4.58 30.82
N ARG A 100 -29.75 -3.57 31.71
CA ARG A 100 -28.72 -3.30 32.72
C ARG A 100 -28.62 -4.41 33.76
N GLN A 101 -29.73 -4.98 34.21
CA GLN A 101 -29.69 -6.15 35.10
C GLN A 101 -29.13 -7.39 34.40
N CYS A 102 -29.46 -7.58 33.12
CA CYS A 102 -28.87 -8.63 32.29
C CYS A 102 -27.35 -8.46 32.17
N ALA A 103 -26.87 -7.26 31.85
CA ALA A 103 -25.45 -6.90 31.80
C ALA A 103 -24.70 -7.22 33.11
N GLU A 104 -25.28 -6.81 34.25
CA GLU A 104 -24.75 -7.08 35.59
C GLU A 104 -24.63 -8.58 35.91
N LYS A 105 -25.50 -9.41 35.35
CA LYS A 105 -25.39 -10.87 35.43
C LYS A 105 -24.34 -11.40 34.48
N MET A 106 -24.40 -10.99 33.20
CA MET A 106 -23.52 -11.50 32.15
C MET A 106 -22.03 -11.27 32.44
N ARG A 107 -21.64 -10.18 33.11
CA ARG A 107 -20.23 -9.91 33.46
C ARG A 107 -19.59 -10.98 34.38
N ALA A 108 -20.41 -11.76 35.08
CA ALA A 108 -19.96 -12.81 35.98
C ALA A 108 -20.05 -14.21 35.39
N MET A 109 -20.63 -14.35 34.19
CA MET A 109 -20.86 -15.65 33.55
C MET A 109 -19.75 -15.98 32.56
N ASP A 110 -19.45 -17.26 32.40
CA ASP A 110 -18.65 -17.81 31.32
C ASP A 110 -19.48 -18.67 30.35
N LEU A 111 -18.85 -19.23 29.31
CA LEU A 111 -19.55 -20.08 28.34
C LEU A 111 -20.19 -21.33 28.98
N SER A 112 -19.63 -21.84 30.08
CA SER A 112 -20.13 -23.04 30.76
C SER A 112 -21.41 -22.79 31.53
N ASP A 113 -21.61 -21.57 32.05
CA ASP A 113 -22.86 -21.14 32.67
C ASP A 113 -24.05 -21.14 31.67
N TYR A 114 -23.76 -21.01 30.38
CA TYR A 114 -24.76 -21.11 29.30
C TYR A 114 -24.92 -22.52 28.73
N GLY A 115 -24.30 -23.53 29.35
CA GLY A 115 -24.42 -24.92 28.95
C GLY A 115 -23.41 -25.36 27.88
N ILE A 116 -22.33 -24.60 27.63
CA ILE A 116 -21.22 -25.01 26.76
C ILE A 116 -20.08 -25.57 27.61
N PRO A 117 -19.82 -26.89 27.61
CA PRO A 117 -18.76 -27.48 28.44
C PRO A 117 -17.38 -26.87 28.15
N ALA A 118 -16.53 -26.75 29.17
CA ALA A 118 -15.16 -26.26 28.99
C ALA A 118 -14.32 -27.13 28.02
N SER A 119 -14.66 -28.41 27.90
CA SER A 119 -14.05 -29.37 26.98
C SER A 119 -14.69 -29.40 25.58
N ALA A 120 -15.71 -28.57 25.32
CA ALA A 120 -16.40 -28.54 24.03
C ALA A 120 -15.44 -28.17 22.89
N VAL A 121 -15.57 -28.89 21.78
CA VAL A 121 -14.89 -28.62 20.52
C VAL A 121 -15.91 -28.02 19.56
N PHE A 122 -15.55 -26.94 18.87
CA PHE A 122 -16.43 -26.30 17.90
C PHE A 122 -16.06 -26.74 16.49
N SER A 123 -17.03 -27.27 15.74
CA SER A 123 -16.83 -27.72 14.36
C SER A 123 -18.13 -27.80 13.60
N PHE A 124 -18.04 -27.84 12.27
CA PHE A 124 -19.17 -28.12 11.38
C PHE A 124 -19.31 -29.62 11.02
N ASN A 125 -18.44 -30.48 11.58
CA ASN A 125 -18.40 -31.91 11.26
C ASN A 125 -19.46 -32.75 11.97
N ASP A 126 -19.98 -32.24 13.08
CA ASP A 126 -20.88 -32.93 13.98
C ASP A 126 -22.00 -31.97 14.40
N GLU A 127 -23.24 -32.46 14.44
CA GLU A 127 -24.42 -31.63 14.68
C GLU A 127 -24.42 -31.02 16.09
N GLU A 128 -23.94 -31.76 17.10
CA GLU A 128 -23.81 -31.22 18.46
C GLU A 128 -22.70 -30.16 18.52
N GLN A 129 -21.55 -30.41 17.88
CA GLN A 129 -20.46 -29.42 17.82
C GLN A 129 -20.86 -28.16 17.05
N ALA A 130 -21.65 -28.31 15.99
CA ALA A 130 -22.16 -27.21 15.19
C ALA A 130 -23.19 -26.40 15.97
N LYS A 131 -24.09 -27.06 16.71
CA LYS A 131 -25.02 -26.42 17.64
C LYS A 131 -24.29 -25.63 18.73
N LEU A 132 -23.25 -26.20 19.32
CA LEU A 132 -22.42 -25.50 20.32
C LEU A 132 -21.69 -24.30 19.71
N LEU A 133 -21.25 -24.39 18.46
CA LEU A 133 -20.62 -23.27 17.74
C LEU A 133 -21.62 -22.14 17.47
N VAL A 134 -22.83 -22.46 17.01
CA VAL A 134 -23.92 -21.48 16.80
C VAL A 134 -24.27 -20.80 18.11
N LEU A 135 -24.46 -21.58 19.18
CA LEU A 135 -24.75 -21.06 20.51
C LEU A 135 -23.61 -20.17 21.04
N GLY A 136 -22.35 -20.60 20.90
CA GLY A 136 -21.18 -19.83 21.32
C GLY A 136 -21.07 -18.49 20.57
N ASN A 137 -21.24 -18.52 19.24
CA ASN A 137 -21.26 -17.32 18.41
C ASN A 137 -22.39 -16.36 18.80
N LEU A 138 -23.59 -16.89 19.07
CA LEU A 138 -24.74 -16.11 19.53
C LEU A 138 -24.46 -15.43 20.88
N ILE A 139 -23.86 -16.14 21.84
CA ILE A 139 -23.47 -15.59 23.14
C ILE A 139 -22.43 -14.48 22.97
N ALA A 140 -21.36 -14.71 22.19
CA ALA A 140 -20.32 -13.72 21.93
C ALA A 140 -20.88 -12.45 21.28
N ALA A 141 -21.75 -12.59 20.28
CA ALA A 141 -22.47 -11.48 19.65
C ALA A 141 -23.39 -10.74 20.64
N THR A 142 -23.98 -11.45 21.60
CA THR A 142 -24.86 -10.87 22.61
C THR A 142 -24.08 -10.06 23.64
N TYR A 143 -22.89 -10.50 24.07
CA TYR A 143 -22.00 -9.67 24.89
C TYR A 143 -21.71 -8.33 24.22
N GLU A 144 -21.46 -8.35 22.91
CA GLU A 144 -21.15 -7.15 22.13
C GLU A 144 -22.33 -6.17 22.04
N THR A 145 -23.52 -6.66 21.72
CA THR A 145 -24.73 -5.81 21.60
C THR A 145 -25.24 -5.30 22.96
N VAL A 146 -25.04 -6.07 24.04
CA VAL A 146 -25.33 -5.61 25.41
C VAL A 146 -24.30 -4.57 25.87
N LEU A 147 -23.01 -4.77 25.56
CA LEU A 147 -21.97 -3.78 25.81
C LEU A 147 -22.31 -2.44 25.15
N GLU A 148 -22.71 -2.47 23.88
CA GLU A 148 -23.16 -1.30 23.14
C GLU A 148 -24.36 -0.63 23.81
N PHE A 149 -25.36 -1.40 24.25
CA PHE A 149 -26.53 -0.86 24.95
C PHE A 149 -26.13 -0.08 26.21
N ILE A 150 -25.23 -0.63 27.03
CA ILE A 150 -24.74 0.05 28.24
C ILE A 150 -23.95 1.30 27.87
N ALA A 151 -23.12 1.25 26.83
CA ALA A 151 -22.34 2.39 26.37
C ALA A 151 -23.24 3.55 25.87
N VAL A 152 -24.33 3.24 25.18
CA VAL A 152 -25.33 4.21 24.69
C VAL A 152 -26.18 4.79 25.82
N THR A 153 -26.55 3.98 26.82
CA THR A 153 -27.49 4.39 27.88
C THR A 153 -26.85 4.96 29.13
N ARG A 154 -25.51 4.96 29.22
CA ARG A 154 -24.78 5.56 30.35
C ARG A 154 -25.09 7.05 30.48
N ALA A 155 -25.07 7.55 31.72
CA ALA A 155 -25.15 8.98 31.94
C ALA A 155 -23.88 9.67 31.40
N PRO A 156 -23.98 10.87 30.79
CA PRO A 156 -22.80 11.60 30.35
C PRO A 156 -21.87 11.88 31.55
N PRO A 157 -20.55 11.84 31.36
CA PRO A 157 -19.61 12.15 32.44
C PRO A 157 -19.90 13.55 32.98
N LYS A 158 -20.01 13.67 34.31
CA LYS A 158 -20.20 14.98 34.94
C LYS A 158 -19.01 15.87 34.55
N PRO A 159 -19.24 17.09 34.04
CA PRO A 159 -18.14 17.98 33.67
C PRO A 159 -17.25 18.23 34.90
N ALA A 160 -15.95 18.12 34.69
CA ALA A 160 -14.93 18.42 35.68
C ALA A 160 -15.01 19.91 36.06
N GLY A 161 -15.89 20.25 37.01
CA GLY A 161 -16.15 21.63 37.41
C GLY A 161 -17.25 21.80 38.46
N ALA A 162 -18.18 20.84 38.58
CA ALA A 162 -19.27 20.94 39.56
C ALA A 162 -18.99 20.11 40.83
N SER A 163 -18.01 20.54 41.63
CA SER A 163 -17.90 20.37 43.10
C SER A 163 -16.44 20.53 43.55
N ALA A 164 -15.91 21.75 43.41
CA ALA A 164 -14.70 22.15 44.13
C ALA A 164 -15.06 22.42 45.60
N ASN A 165 -15.37 21.37 46.37
CA ASN A 165 -15.36 21.38 47.83
C ASN A 165 -15.42 19.96 48.44
N SER A 166 -14.53 19.07 47.98
CA SER A 166 -14.04 17.97 48.82
C SER A 166 -12.64 17.61 48.37
N ARG A 167 -11.64 18.24 49.01
CA ARG A 167 -10.23 17.83 48.92
C ARG A 167 -10.10 16.42 49.51
N GLY A 168 -10.17 15.43 48.63
CA GLY A 168 -9.78 14.06 48.88
C GLY A 168 -9.11 13.54 47.62
N THR A 169 -7.83 13.26 47.69
CA THR A 169 -7.04 12.61 46.66
C THR A 169 -7.67 11.28 46.23
N SER A 170 -8.33 11.23 45.07
CA SER A 170 -8.60 9.98 44.36
C SER A 170 -8.25 10.14 42.88
N THR A 171 -7.13 9.55 42.48
CA THR A 171 -6.70 9.35 41.09
C THR A 171 -7.47 8.21 40.40
N THR A 172 -8.66 7.83 40.87
CA THR A 172 -9.43 6.65 40.43
C THR A 172 -10.94 6.87 40.41
N GLY A 173 -11.40 7.98 39.82
CA GLY A 173 -12.82 8.27 39.66
C GLY A 173 -13.49 7.60 38.45
N ARG A 174 -13.30 6.28 38.23
CA ARG A 174 -14.08 5.55 37.20
C ARG A 174 -15.53 5.38 37.69
N SER A 175 -16.50 5.64 36.83
CA SER A 175 -17.91 5.47 37.19
C SER A 175 -18.25 3.99 37.34
N SER A 176 -19.34 3.67 38.04
CA SER A 176 -19.85 2.29 38.14
C SER A 176 -20.13 1.68 36.74
N ASP A 177 -20.44 2.53 35.76
CA ASP A 177 -20.77 2.11 34.39
C ASP A 177 -19.49 1.77 33.62
N ASP A 178 -18.40 2.50 33.84
CA ASP A 178 -17.11 2.20 33.19
C ASP A 178 -16.56 0.84 33.65
N HIS A 179 -16.71 0.51 34.93
CA HIS A 179 -16.34 -0.81 35.44
C HIS A 179 -17.21 -1.94 34.87
N LEU A 180 -18.51 -1.68 34.63
CA LEU A 180 -19.40 -2.64 34.01
C LEU A 180 -19.03 -2.86 32.53
N LEU A 181 -18.73 -1.79 31.80
CA LEU A 181 -18.27 -1.84 30.40
C LEU A 181 -16.98 -2.64 30.27
N GLU A 182 -15.97 -2.34 31.10
CA GLU A 182 -14.69 -3.06 31.11
C GLU A 182 -14.87 -4.55 31.43
N ALA A 183 -15.70 -4.88 32.41
CA ALA A 183 -15.98 -6.27 32.76
C ALA A 183 -16.72 -7.03 31.65
N LEU A 184 -17.73 -6.41 31.03
CA LEU A 184 -18.46 -7.00 29.90
C LEU A 184 -17.57 -7.20 28.68
N TYR A 185 -16.75 -6.20 28.35
CA TYR A 185 -15.79 -6.28 27.26
C TYR A 185 -14.82 -7.45 27.46
N ASN A 186 -14.21 -7.54 28.64
CA ASN A 186 -13.27 -8.63 28.96
C ASN A 186 -13.95 -10.00 28.88
N ARG A 187 -15.19 -10.15 29.37
CA ARG A 187 -15.92 -11.42 29.26
C ARG A 187 -16.31 -11.77 27.82
N GLY A 188 -16.76 -10.82 27.02
CA GLY A 188 -17.03 -11.04 25.59
C GLY A 188 -15.78 -11.45 24.82
N ARG A 189 -14.63 -10.85 25.16
CA ARG A 189 -13.31 -11.22 24.65
C ARG A 189 -12.95 -12.65 25.03
N GLU A 190 -13.02 -13.00 26.31
CA GLU A 190 -12.72 -14.37 26.79
C GLU A 190 -13.61 -15.43 26.12
N ALA A 191 -14.90 -15.12 25.91
CA ALA A 191 -15.82 -15.98 25.17
C ALA A 191 -15.37 -16.19 23.72
N THR A 192 -14.99 -15.10 23.03
CA THR A 192 -14.49 -15.14 21.64
C THR A 192 -13.19 -15.94 21.54
N ASP A 193 -12.25 -15.73 22.47
CA ASP A 193 -10.98 -16.45 22.53
C ASP A 193 -11.19 -17.94 22.83
N ALA A 194 -12.15 -18.27 23.70
CA ALA A 194 -12.54 -19.64 23.98
C ALA A 194 -13.12 -20.33 22.74
N ILE A 195 -13.95 -19.64 21.94
CA ILE A 195 -14.47 -20.17 20.67
C ILE A 195 -13.34 -20.41 19.68
N ARG A 196 -12.48 -19.42 19.44
CA ARG A 196 -11.34 -19.53 18.50
C ARG A 196 -10.35 -20.63 18.88
N SER A 197 -9.97 -20.71 20.15
CA SER A 197 -8.96 -21.67 20.60
C SER A 197 -9.40 -23.14 20.53
N ARG A 198 -10.72 -23.37 20.50
CA ARG A 198 -11.38 -24.69 20.47
C ARG A 198 -12.01 -25.02 19.11
N PHE A 199 -11.96 -24.12 18.13
CA PHE A 199 -12.48 -24.35 16.79
C PHE A 199 -11.56 -25.27 15.95
N VAL A 200 -12.17 -26.22 15.25
CA VAL A 200 -11.51 -27.11 14.29
C VAL A 200 -12.24 -27.15 12.96
N ASP A 201 -11.47 -27.17 11.87
CA ASP A 201 -11.99 -27.20 10.51
C ASP A 201 -12.69 -28.53 10.16
N ALA A 202 -13.19 -28.64 8.94
CA ALA A 202 -13.82 -29.86 8.42
C ALA A 202 -12.91 -31.10 8.42
N LYS A 203 -11.60 -30.93 8.64
CA LYS A 203 -10.59 -31.99 8.71
C LYS A 203 -10.09 -32.22 10.15
N GLY A 204 -10.72 -31.62 11.16
CA GLY A 204 -10.34 -31.72 12.56
C GLY A 204 -9.05 -30.97 12.91
N LYS A 205 -8.56 -30.10 12.03
CA LYS A 205 -7.35 -29.30 12.25
C LYS A 205 -7.72 -27.94 12.83
N LYS A 206 -6.97 -27.48 13.84
CA LYS A 206 -7.09 -26.12 14.35
C LYS A 206 -6.73 -25.13 13.24
N LYS A 207 -7.67 -24.25 12.89
CA LYS A 207 -7.46 -23.15 11.95
C LYS A 207 -7.66 -21.82 12.66
N PRO A 208 -6.61 -21.25 13.27
CA PRO A 208 -6.73 -20.01 14.04
C PRO A 208 -7.02 -18.77 13.19
N THR A 209 -6.91 -18.86 11.86
CA THR A 209 -7.08 -17.76 10.90
C THR A 209 -8.36 -17.85 10.08
N GLN A 210 -9.19 -18.87 10.30
CA GLN A 210 -10.48 -18.96 9.62
C GLN A 210 -11.42 -17.90 10.20
N PRO A 211 -12.04 -17.03 9.37
CA PRO A 211 -12.99 -16.05 9.87
C PRO A 211 -14.21 -16.76 10.47
N LEU A 212 -14.55 -16.41 11.70
CA LEU A 212 -15.72 -16.89 12.43
C LEU A 212 -16.72 -15.76 12.66
N TYR A 213 -17.99 -16.08 12.90
CA TYR A 213 -19.01 -15.06 13.17
C TYR A 213 -18.68 -14.23 14.42
N CYS A 214 -18.06 -14.83 15.45
CA CYS A 214 -17.59 -14.11 16.63
C CYS A 214 -16.51 -13.05 16.36
N ASP A 215 -15.91 -13.06 15.16
CA ASP A 215 -14.93 -12.07 14.72
C ASP A 215 -15.58 -10.85 14.03
N ALA A 216 -16.86 -10.95 13.64
CA ALA A 216 -17.60 -9.85 13.03
C ALA A 216 -17.96 -8.81 14.10
N CYS A 217 -17.81 -7.53 13.77
CA CYS A 217 -18.24 -6.45 14.64
C CYS A 217 -19.70 -6.07 14.39
N LEU A 218 -20.48 -6.05 15.46
CA LEU A 218 -21.91 -5.70 15.46
C LEU A 218 -22.16 -4.31 16.05
N MET A 219 -21.20 -3.75 16.78
CA MET A 219 -21.33 -2.43 17.40
C MET A 219 -21.34 -1.33 16.34
N ASP A 220 -22.07 -0.25 16.64
CA ASP A 220 -21.99 0.95 15.83
C ASP A 220 -20.59 1.58 15.98
N PRO A 221 -19.95 2.00 14.87
CA PRO A 221 -18.64 2.64 14.92
C PRO A 221 -18.51 3.82 15.88
N SER A 222 -19.56 4.64 16.02
CA SER A 222 -19.52 5.75 16.98
C SER A 222 -19.45 5.25 18.43
N THR A 223 -20.11 4.13 18.73
CA THR A 223 -20.06 3.52 20.06
C THR A 223 -18.71 2.84 20.31
N LEU A 224 -18.12 2.21 19.30
CA LEU A 224 -16.77 1.66 19.39
C LEU A 224 -15.73 2.73 19.69
N TYR A 225 -15.81 3.88 19.02
CA TYR A 225 -14.93 5.03 19.27
C TYR A 225 -15.07 5.51 20.73
N ALA A 226 -16.30 5.71 21.21
CA ALA A 226 -16.55 6.10 22.60
C ALA A 226 -16.08 5.05 23.63
N LEU A 227 -16.17 3.75 23.29
CA LEU A 227 -15.69 2.65 24.13
C LEU A 227 -14.17 2.63 24.22
N GLN A 228 -13.46 2.86 23.12
CA GLN A 228 -12.01 2.93 23.11
C GLN A 228 -11.49 4.03 24.05
N GLU A 229 -12.09 5.23 24.00
CA GLU A 229 -11.77 6.33 24.92
C GLU A 229 -12.02 5.92 26.39
N THR A 230 -13.13 5.24 26.66
CA THR A 230 -13.53 4.85 28.01
C THR A 230 -12.65 3.74 28.60
N LEU A 231 -12.30 2.75 27.78
CA LEU A 231 -11.55 1.58 28.21
C LEU A 231 -10.06 1.88 28.32
N ASN A 232 -9.52 2.85 27.56
CA ASN A 232 -8.09 3.19 27.52
C ASN A 232 -7.19 1.95 27.27
N MET A 233 -7.68 1.00 26.48
CA MET A 233 -7.04 -0.29 26.23
C MET A 233 -6.83 -0.43 24.71
N PRO A 234 -5.59 -0.28 24.22
CA PRO A 234 -5.27 -0.62 22.84
C PRO A 234 -5.24 -2.16 22.73
N ASP A 235 -6.40 -2.76 22.43
CA ASP A 235 -6.55 -4.21 22.30
C ASP A 235 -6.55 -4.62 20.83
N HIS A 236 -5.69 -5.58 20.46
CA HIS A 236 -5.64 -6.17 19.12
C HIS A 236 -6.99 -6.72 18.67
N GLN A 237 -7.79 -7.26 19.60
CA GLN A 237 -9.11 -7.79 19.27
C GLN A 237 -10.11 -6.68 18.95
N LEU A 238 -10.08 -5.56 19.70
CA LEU A 238 -10.89 -4.39 19.40
C LEU A 238 -10.50 -3.80 18.04
N MET A 239 -9.21 -3.68 17.76
CA MET A 239 -8.71 -3.19 16.47
C MET A 239 -9.08 -4.11 15.31
N ALA A 240 -8.99 -5.43 15.49
CA ALA A 240 -9.44 -6.39 14.48
C ALA A 240 -10.95 -6.29 14.22
N LYS A 241 -11.76 -6.10 15.26
CA LYS A 241 -13.20 -5.86 15.12
C LYS A 241 -13.50 -4.54 14.40
N LEU A 242 -12.83 -3.45 14.79
CA LEU A 242 -12.91 -2.15 14.10
C LEU A 242 -12.54 -2.27 12.61
N SER A 243 -11.47 -3.02 12.31
CA SER A 243 -11.06 -3.30 10.92
C SER A 243 -12.18 -4.00 10.15
N SER A 244 -12.84 -5.00 10.76
CA SER A 244 -13.97 -5.71 10.13
C SER A 244 -15.21 -4.83 9.91
N ALA A 245 -15.44 -3.83 10.78
CA ALA A 245 -16.55 -2.91 10.67
C ALA A 245 -16.48 -2.05 9.40
N VAL A 246 -15.26 -1.73 8.93
CA VAL A 246 -15.04 -1.03 7.65
C VAL A 246 -15.62 -1.81 6.47
N TYR A 247 -15.54 -3.15 6.49
CA TYR A 247 -16.00 -4.00 5.38
C TYR A 247 -17.50 -4.32 5.42
N LEU A 248 -18.08 -4.44 6.62
CA LEU A 248 -19.50 -4.75 6.80
C LEU A 248 -20.42 -3.57 6.47
N SER A 249 -19.88 -2.35 6.37
CA SER A 249 -20.68 -1.13 6.24
C SER A 249 -21.12 -0.79 4.81
N SER A 250 -20.84 -1.65 3.82
CA SER A 250 -21.05 -1.39 2.37
C SER A 250 -22.52 -1.20 1.93
N ALA A 251 -23.50 -1.41 2.82
CA ALA A 251 -24.92 -1.13 2.55
C ALA A 251 -25.58 -0.15 3.55
N GLN A 252 -24.88 0.24 4.63
CA GLN A 252 -25.51 0.95 5.75
C GLN A 252 -24.65 2.05 6.42
N ALA A 253 -23.34 2.17 6.10
CA ALA A 253 -22.54 3.25 6.68
C ALA A 253 -23.06 4.61 6.21
N HIS A 254 -23.55 5.37 7.18
CA HIS A 254 -23.70 6.80 7.05
C HIS A 254 -22.29 7.43 7.02
N HIS A 255 -22.11 8.55 6.33
CA HIS A 255 -20.83 9.30 6.25
C HIS A 255 -20.13 9.45 7.63
N GLN A 256 -20.93 9.65 8.68
CA GLN A 256 -20.48 9.79 10.08
C GLN A 256 -19.77 8.54 10.63
N SER A 257 -20.18 7.33 10.22
CA SER A 257 -19.59 6.08 10.71
C SER A 257 -18.17 5.87 10.17
N LEU A 258 -17.94 6.17 8.89
CA LEU A 258 -16.60 6.11 8.28
C LEU A 258 -15.68 7.16 8.88
N VAL A 259 -16.17 8.38 9.07
CA VAL A 259 -15.44 9.46 9.74
C VAL A 259 -15.08 9.08 11.19
N ALA A 260 -15.99 8.46 11.95
CA ALA A 260 -15.70 8.00 13.29
C ALA A 260 -14.62 6.91 13.32
N LEU A 261 -14.66 5.94 12.41
CA LEU A 261 -13.62 4.91 12.28
C LEU A 261 -12.26 5.50 11.91
N ALA A 262 -12.24 6.45 10.98
CA ALA A 262 -11.02 7.18 10.66
C ALA A 262 -10.41 7.88 11.88
N LYS A 263 -11.23 8.56 12.69
CA LYS A 263 -10.78 9.20 13.94
C LYS A 263 -10.16 8.18 14.91
N VAL A 264 -10.77 7.00 15.06
CA VAL A 264 -10.19 5.88 15.85
C VAL A 264 -8.78 5.55 15.36
N PHE A 265 -8.64 5.28 14.06
CA PHE A 265 -7.37 4.80 13.50
C PHE A 265 -6.30 5.89 13.53
N LEU A 266 -6.65 7.13 13.22
CA LEU A 266 -5.76 8.28 13.33
C LEU A 266 -5.27 8.48 14.76
N ALA A 267 -6.15 8.37 15.76
CA ALA A 267 -5.76 8.49 17.17
C ALA A 267 -4.69 7.45 17.56
N GLN A 268 -4.72 6.24 17.00
CA GLN A 268 -3.70 5.22 17.25
C GLN A 268 -2.35 5.51 16.59
N LEU A 269 -2.30 6.40 15.60
CA LEU A 269 -1.11 6.76 14.84
C LEU A 269 -0.46 8.07 15.30
N ILE A 270 -1.06 8.76 16.27
CA ILE A 270 -0.45 9.95 16.89
C ILE A 270 0.87 9.58 17.58
N PRO A 271 1.91 10.45 17.52
CA PRO A 271 3.25 10.16 18.05
C PRO A 271 3.28 9.57 19.47
N ALA A 272 2.46 10.11 20.38
CA ALA A 272 2.37 9.63 21.77
C ALA A 272 1.93 8.16 21.88
N ASN A 273 0.98 7.73 21.03
CA ASN A 273 0.44 6.37 21.05
C ASN A 273 1.37 5.39 20.34
N VAL A 274 1.99 5.80 19.22
CA VAL A 274 3.01 5.01 18.54
C VAL A 274 4.18 4.70 19.49
N ALA A 275 4.67 5.70 20.23
CA ALA A 275 5.73 5.52 21.22
C ALA A 275 5.32 4.61 22.39
N ALA A 276 4.06 4.71 22.86
CA ALA A 276 3.56 3.87 23.95
C ALA A 276 3.42 2.39 23.53
N VAL A 277 2.97 2.13 22.30
CA VAL A 277 2.76 0.80 21.75
C VAL A 277 4.06 0.09 21.37
N ALA A 278 5.10 0.83 20.97
CA ALA A 278 6.44 0.30 20.72
C ALA A 278 7.01 -0.54 21.89
N SER A 279 6.56 -0.24 23.12
CA SER A 279 6.98 -0.93 24.34
C SER A 279 6.17 -2.19 24.69
N ARG A 280 5.04 -2.47 24.03
CA ARG A 280 4.10 -3.53 24.42
C ARG A 280 3.73 -4.46 23.25
N SER A 281 4.26 -5.68 23.37
CA SER A 281 3.84 -6.92 22.69
C SER A 281 3.84 -6.93 21.16
N LYS A 282 4.92 -7.48 20.58
CA LYS A 282 4.78 -8.42 19.46
C LYS A 282 4.08 -9.66 20.02
N ASP A 283 2.75 -9.69 19.97
CA ASP A 283 2.05 -10.91 20.32
C ASP A 283 2.44 -12.02 19.33
N THR A 284 2.42 -13.26 19.79
CA THR A 284 3.08 -14.45 19.21
C THR A 284 2.72 -14.82 17.75
N LYS A 285 1.98 -13.98 17.00
CA LYS A 285 1.50 -14.17 15.62
C LYS A 285 1.40 -12.91 14.71
N GLY A 286 2.24 -11.88 14.87
CA GLY A 286 2.80 -11.18 13.68
C GLY A 286 2.07 -10.00 12.99
N LYS A 287 1.26 -9.15 13.64
CA LYS A 287 0.94 -7.78 13.15
C LYS A 287 0.87 -6.78 14.32
N SER A 288 1.50 -5.62 14.18
CA SER A 288 1.47 -4.55 15.21
C SER A 288 0.09 -3.88 15.24
N LEU A 289 -0.27 -3.22 16.35
CA LEU A 289 -1.49 -2.40 16.41
C LEU A 289 -1.44 -1.24 15.39
N ALA A 290 -0.25 -0.65 15.20
CA ALA A 290 -0.02 0.36 14.18
C ALA A 290 -0.34 -0.17 12.77
N MET A 291 0.07 -1.40 12.45
CA MET A 291 -0.26 -2.03 11.18
C MET A 291 -1.77 -2.18 11.00
N PHE A 292 -2.51 -2.65 12.01
CA PHE A 292 -3.97 -2.71 11.93
C PHE A 292 -4.62 -1.33 11.70
N ALA A 293 -4.12 -0.30 12.37
CA ALA A 293 -4.60 1.07 12.20
C ALA A 293 -4.33 1.58 10.78
N VAL A 294 -3.12 1.41 10.25
CA VAL A 294 -2.77 1.85 8.88
C VAL A 294 -3.56 1.08 7.82
N GLU A 295 -3.67 -0.25 7.92
CA GLU A 295 -4.46 -1.07 6.98
C GLU A 295 -5.94 -0.66 6.94
N SER A 296 -6.49 -0.38 8.12
CA SER A 296 -7.90 0.01 8.22
C SER A 296 -8.12 1.44 7.76
N LEU A 297 -7.20 2.35 8.06
CA LEU A 297 -7.25 3.73 7.59
C LEU A 297 -7.14 3.81 6.08
N GLU A 298 -6.24 3.04 5.46
CA GLU A 298 -6.14 2.89 4.01
C GLU A 298 -7.49 2.49 3.40
N THR A 299 -8.13 1.48 3.99
CA THR A 299 -9.45 1.00 3.54
C THR A 299 -10.53 2.07 3.72
N VAL A 300 -10.54 2.78 4.86
CA VAL A 300 -11.52 3.85 5.12
C VAL A 300 -11.33 4.99 4.13
N VAL A 301 -10.10 5.47 3.92
CA VAL A 301 -9.80 6.55 2.97
C VAL A 301 -10.23 6.15 1.56
N GLN A 302 -9.89 4.93 1.11
CA GLN A 302 -10.33 4.44 -0.19
C GLN A 302 -11.85 4.48 -0.35
N ARG A 303 -12.60 4.11 0.71
CA ARG A 303 -14.06 4.20 0.71
C ARG A 303 -14.58 5.62 0.72
N VAL A 304 -13.98 6.52 1.51
CA VAL A 304 -14.36 7.94 1.58
C VAL A 304 -14.23 8.60 0.21
N LEU A 305 -13.18 8.27 -0.55
CA LEU A 305 -12.96 8.78 -1.91
C LEU A 305 -13.98 8.26 -2.94
N GLU A 306 -14.81 7.26 -2.61
CA GLU A 306 -15.92 6.80 -3.47
C GLU A 306 -17.17 7.71 -3.36
N TYR A 307 -17.25 8.60 -2.36
CA TYR A 307 -18.41 9.47 -2.12
C TYR A 307 -18.28 10.84 -2.81
N GLU A 308 -19.41 11.45 -3.18
CA GLU A 308 -19.43 12.78 -3.81
C GLU A 308 -19.00 13.90 -2.85
N ASP A 309 -19.26 13.76 -1.55
CA ASP A 309 -18.93 14.69 -0.46
C ASP A 309 -17.61 14.35 0.25
N TYR A 310 -16.70 13.62 -0.42
CA TYR A 310 -15.42 13.17 0.14
C TYR A 310 -14.62 14.29 0.83
N GLY A 311 -14.64 15.52 0.29
CA GLY A 311 -13.91 16.66 0.87
C GLY A 311 -14.40 17.01 2.27
N GLU A 312 -15.71 17.09 2.48
CA GLU A 312 -16.30 17.35 3.80
C GLU A 312 -16.01 16.20 4.77
N MET A 313 -15.99 14.96 4.27
CA MET A 313 -15.68 13.79 5.07
C MET A 313 -14.20 13.76 5.50
N LEU A 314 -13.25 14.02 4.59
CA LEU A 314 -11.82 14.06 4.89
C LEU A 314 -11.51 15.16 5.92
N GLU A 315 -12.13 16.34 5.78
CA GLU A 315 -12.01 17.41 6.77
C GLU A 315 -12.63 16.98 8.11
N ALA A 316 -13.79 16.33 8.10
CA ALA A 316 -14.44 15.84 9.30
C ALA A 316 -13.63 14.75 10.03
N MET A 317 -12.76 14.00 9.35
CA MET A 317 -11.86 13.03 9.98
C MET A 317 -10.85 13.69 10.93
N VAL A 318 -10.51 14.95 10.71
CA VAL A 318 -9.53 15.68 11.50
C VAL A 318 -10.19 16.69 12.42
N ARG A 319 -11.39 17.21 12.10
CA ARG A 319 -12.08 18.15 12.99
C ARG A 319 -12.55 17.48 14.30
N ASN A 320 -12.25 18.12 15.43
CA ASN A 320 -12.87 17.79 16.71
C ASN A 320 -14.28 18.39 16.76
N ASP A 321 -15.31 17.54 16.85
CA ASP A 321 -16.69 18.01 17.08
C ASP A 321 -16.84 18.40 18.56
N ALA A 322 -17.36 19.61 18.81
CA ALA A 322 -17.61 20.12 20.15
C ALA A 322 -18.64 19.21 20.87
N GLY A 323 -18.17 18.35 21.77
CA GLY A 323 -18.98 17.35 22.45
C GLY A 323 -18.24 16.05 22.79
N SER A 324 -17.08 15.79 22.19
CA SER A 324 -16.16 14.74 22.67
C SER A 324 -15.43 15.22 23.93
N ALA A 325 -15.58 14.49 25.03
CA ALA A 325 -15.01 14.84 26.33
C ALA A 325 -13.62 14.23 26.53
N THR A 326 -12.68 14.41 25.60
CA THR A 326 -11.24 14.25 25.92
C THR A 326 -10.34 15.05 24.98
N ALA A 327 -9.61 15.98 25.61
CA ALA A 327 -8.44 16.73 25.16
C ALA A 327 -7.21 15.84 24.86
N ALA A 328 -7.37 14.78 24.08
CA ALA A 328 -6.27 13.90 23.66
C ALA A 328 -5.87 14.08 22.19
N VAL A 329 -6.55 15.00 21.50
CA VAL A 329 -6.10 15.57 20.22
C VAL A 329 -5.76 17.04 20.42
N ASP A 330 -5.02 17.36 21.47
CA ASP A 330 -4.46 18.72 21.69
C ASP A 330 -3.45 19.12 20.60
N MET A 331 -3.14 18.23 19.63
CA MET A 331 -2.41 18.59 18.39
C MET A 331 -3.33 19.02 17.24
N VAL A 332 -4.65 18.87 17.34
CA VAL A 332 -5.63 19.28 16.29
C VAL A 332 -6.31 20.62 16.61
N ASP A 333 -6.08 21.16 17.80
CA ASP A 333 -6.48 22.53 18.15
C ASP A 333 -5.77 23.61 17.30
N GLU A 334 -4.78 23.23 16.47
CA GLU A 334 -4.04 24.10 15.56
C GLU A 334 -4.64 24.21 14.14
N GLY A 335 -5.74 23.51 13.84
CA GLY A 335 -6.33 23.56 12.49
C GLY A 335 -5.48 22.86 11.42
N LEU A 336 -4.74 21.82 11.81
CA LEU A 336 -3.92 21.01 10.89
C LEU A 336 -4.80 20.28 9.87
N SER A 337 -4.32 20.21 8.63
CA SER A 337 -4.93 19.38 7.57
C SER A 337 -4.69 17.89 7.83
N LEU A 338 -5.52 17.02 7.23
CA LEU A 338 -5.34 15.56 7.27
C LEU A 338 -3.94 15.15 6.82
N VAL A 339 -3.43 15.81 5.78
CA VAL A 339 -2.10 15.59 5.22
C VAL A 339 -1.01 15.81 6.28
N GLN A 340 -1.10 16.89 7.06
CA GLN A 340 -0.13 17.18 8.13
C GLN A 340 -0.20 16.14 9.25
N THR A 341 -1.41 15.72 9.67
CA THR A 341 -1.57 14.67 10.68
C THR A 341 -0.98 13.33 10.21
N LEU A 342 -1.20 12.97 8.94
CA LEU A 342 -0.63 11.75 8.36
C LEU A 342 0.90 11.84 8.26
N MET A 343 1.47 12.99 7.87
CA MET A 343 2.92 13.18 7.81
C MET A 343 3.58 13.13 9.19
N GLN A 344 2.99 13.73 10.23
CA GLN A 344 3.45 13.59 11.60
C GLN A 344 3.41 12.13 12.09
N SER A 345 2.39 11.39 11.67
CA SER A 345 2.26 9.96 11.97
C SER A 345 3.32 9.13 11.24
N VAL A 346 3.67 9.47 9.99
CA VAL A 346 4.79 8.86 9.26
C VAL A 346 6.11 9.08 10.00
N ASP A 347 6.39 10.31 10.41
CA ASP A 347 7.60 10.64 11.16
C ASP A 347 7.68 9.85 12.48
N ALA A 348 6.58 9.77 13.22
CA ALA A 348 6.49 8.98 14.46
C ALA A 348 6.71 7.47 14.23
N LEU A 349 6.16 6.90 13.15
CA LEU A 349 6.35 5.50 12.80
C LEU A 349 7.81 5.22 12.42
N ILE A 350 8.44 6.12 11.66
CA ILE A 350 9.87 6.03 11.31
C ILE A 350 10.73 6.09 12.58
N GLY A 351 10.48 7.06 13.46
CA GLY A 351 11.20 7.20 14.73
C GLY A 351 11.02 6.01 15.69
N ALA A 352 9.94 5.25 15.54
CA ALA A 352 9.64 4.05 16.31
C ALA A 352 10.01 2.72 15.60
N GLU A 353 10.75 2.78 14.48
CA GLU A 353 11.21 1.62 13.69
C GLU A 353 10.07 0.77 13.06
N TYR A 354 8.90 1.38 12.83
CA TYR A 354 7.75 0.77 12.14
C TYR A 354 7.77 1.06 10.63
N ALA A 355 8.81 0.58 9.95
CA ALA A 355 9.07 0.93 8.55
C ALA A 355 8.01 0.43 7.57
N ALA A 356 7.44 -0.76 7.78
CA ALA A 356 6.39 -1.31 6.92
C ALA A 356 5.09 -0.51 7.04
N GLU A 357 4.74 -0.12 8.27
CA GLU A 357 3.59 0.73 8.58
C GLU A 357 3.77 2.14 7.99
N ALA A 358 4.96 2.74 8.15
CA ALA A 358 5.28 4.05 7.59
C ALA A 358 5.18 4.04 6.05
N ALA A 359 5.78 3.05 5.39
CA ALA A 359 5.71 2.91 3.93
C ALA A 359 4.27 2.79 3.43
N ARG A 360 3.41 2.09 4.19
CA ARG A 360 2.00 1.93 3.85
C ARG A 360 1.18 3.20 4.09
N LEU A 361 1.47 3.94 5.17
CA LEU A 361 0.85 5.22 5.45
C LEU A 361 1.23 6.28 4.41
N ILE A 362 2.46 6.25 3.88
CA ILE A 362 2.87 7.04 2.71
C ILE A 362 2.05 6.67 1.47
N GLY A 363 1.68 5.39 1.32
CA GLY A 363 0.72 4.95 0.29
C GLY A 363 -0.67 5.60 0.44
N VAL A 364 -1.14 5.83 1.67
CA VAL A 364 -2.39 6.56 1.92
C VAL A 364 -2.28 8.01 1.47
N LEU A 365 -1.15 8.67 1.74
CA LEU A 365 -0.88 10.02 1.25
C LEU A 365 -0.84 10.08 -0.28
N ASP A 366 -0.23 9.08 -0.92
CA ASP A 366 -0.20 8.95 -2.39
C ASP A 366 -1.60 8.80 -3.00
N MET A 367 -2.51 8.05 -2.36
CA MET A 367 -3.92 7.97 -2.79
C MET A 367 -4.68 9.30 -2.68
N LEU A 368 -4.28 10.18 -1.76
CA LEU A 368 -4.91 11.48 -1.56
C LEU A 368 -4.44 12.52 -2.60
N LEU A 369 -3.28 12.34 -3.24
CA LEU A 369 -2.69 13.31 -4.17
C LEU A 369 -3.65 13.87 -5.23
N PRO A 370 -4.48 13.05 -5.93
CA PRO A 370 -5.39 13.57 -6.95
C PRO A 370 -6.47 14.51 -6.40
N TRP A 371 -6.66 14.52 -5.08
CA TRP A 371 -7.72 15.21 -4.37
C TRP A 371 -7.21 16.44 -3.58
N LEU A 372 -5.90 16.65 -3.51
CA LEU A 372 -5.30 17.78 -2.80
C LEU A 372 -5.36 19.06 -3.64
N HIS A 373 -5.59 20.20 -2.97
CA HIS A 373 -5.38 21.50 -3.59
C HIS A 373 -3.88 21.79 -3.75
N ASN A 374 -3.52 22.66 -4.70
CA ASN A 374 -2.11 22.98 -4.99
C ASN A 374 -1.29 23.39 -3.75
N ALA A 375 -1.88 24.15 -2.83
CA ALA A 375 -1.22 24.58 -1.60
C ALA A 375 -0.97 23.40 -0.62
N GLU A 376 -1.88 22.45 -0.55
CA GLU A 376 -1.72 21.25 0.30
C GLU A 376 -0.70 20.29 -0.30
N ALA A 377 -0.67 20.17 -1.64
CA ALA A 377 0.35 19.40 -2.35
C ALA A 377 1.75 20.01 -2.19
N GLU A 378 1.88 21.35 -2.15
CA GLU A 378 3.13 22.04 -1.83
C GLU A 378 3.56 21.79 -0.39
N ASN A 379 2.67 21.96 0.59
CA ASN A 379 2.96 21.64 1.99
C ASN A 379 3.38 20.17 2.17
N LEU A 380 2.72 19.24 1.47
CA LEU A 380 3.09 17.82 1.48
C LEU A 380 4.49 17.61 0.91
N TYR A 381 4.82 18.30 -0.19
CA TYR A 381 6.16 18.24 -0.77
C TYR A 381 7.22 18.68 0.22
N ASP A 382 7.02 19.83 0.88
CA ASP A 382 7.95 20.37 1.86
C ASP A 382 8.16 19.39 3.03
N CYS A 383 7.08 18.82 3.57
CA CYS A 383 7.19 17.80 4.63
C CYS A 383 7.94 16.53 4.17
N VAL A 384 7.74 16.08 2.93
CA VAL A 384 8.47 14.92 2.38
C VAL A 384 9.96 15.23 2.24
N ILE A 385 10.30 16.44 1.78
CA ILE A 385 11.68 16.89 1.65
C ILE A 385 12.36 16.99 3.03
N GLU A 386 11.67 17.55 4.03
CA GLU A 386 12.17 17.60 5.41
C GLU A 386 12.49 16.20 5.96
N LEU A 387 11.62 15.21 5.74
CA LEU A 387 11.88 13.82 6.15
C LEU A 387 13.06 13.20 5.41
N LEU A 388 13.18 13.45 4.09
CA LEU A 388 14.31 12.96 3.30
C LEU A 388 15.64 13.58 3.74
N MET A 389 15.63 14.83 4.24
CA MET A 389 16.81 15.54 4.76
C MET A 389 17.14 15.22 6.22
N GLY A 390 16.19 14.70 7.02
CA GLY A 390 16.33 14.43 8.46
C GLY A 390 17.44 13.42 8.85
N GLY A 391 18.08 12.79 7.87
CA GLY A 391 19.48 12.34 7.95
C GLY A 391 19.83 11.23 8.94
N THR A 392 18.88 10.65 9.70
CA THR A 392 19.24 9.71 10.77
C THR A 392 18.57 8.34 10.78
N THR A 393 17.56 8.03 9.95
CA THR A 393 16.83 6.75 10.10
C THR A 393 16.24 6.10 8.84
N LEU A 394 16.45 6.66 7.63
CA LEU A 394 15.92 6.07 6.38
C LEU A 394 16.81 4.94 5.81
N SER A 395 17.30 4.03 6.64
CA SER A 395 17.99 2.80 6.19
C SER A 395 17.04 1.88 5.44
N GLU A 396 15.75 1.91 5.81
CA GLU A 396 14.74 1.00 5.28
C GLU A 396 14.36 1.33 3.83
N PRO A 397 14.72 0.48 2.84
CA PRO A 397 14.57 0.79 1.42
C PRO A 397 13.11 0.96 1.00
N ALA A 398 12.17 0.37 1.74
CA ALA A 398 10.74 0.48 1.49
C ALA A 398 10.21 1.90 1.77
N VAL A 399 10.58 2.48 2.92
CA VAL A 399 10.18 3.83 3.32
C VAL A 399 10.82 4.86 2.40
N LEU A 400 12.13 4.74 2.15
CA LEU A 400 12.83 5.63 1.23
C LEU A 400 12.20 5.61 -0.16
N ARG A 401 11.88 4.42 -0.69
CA ARG A 401 11.19 4.30 -1.98
C ARG A 401 9.82 4.97 -1.95
N ALA A 402 9.03 4.75 -0.90
CA ALA A 402 7.71 5.33 -0.77
C ALA A 402 7.77 6.87 -0.73
N LEU A 403 8.67 7.45 0.07
CA LEU A 403 8.88 8.90 0.16
C LEU A 403 9.33 9.49 -1.18
N LEU A 404 10.32 8.89 -1.85
CA LEU A 404 10.78 9.35 -3.16
C LEU A 404 9.68 9.22 -4.23
N THR A 405 8.86 8.17 -4.15
CA THR A 405 7.72 7.98 -5.06
C THR A 405 6.68 9.06 -4.86
N LEU A 406 6.32 9.35 -3.61
CA LEU A 406 5.41 10.44 -3.26
C LEU A 406 5.95 11.79 -3.73
N MET A 407 7.22 12.10 -3.42
CA MET A 407 7.90 13.34 -3.85
C MET A 407 7.85 13.56 -5.36
N VAL A 408 8.09 12.51 -6.15
CA VAL A 408 8.08 12.61 -7.62
C VAL A 408 6.66 12.73 -8.18
N ARG A 409 5.67 12.09 -7.55
CA ARG A 409 4.25 12.16 -7.98
C ARG A 409 3.57 13.48 -7.68
N ILE A 410 3.98 14.17 -6.61
CA ILE A 410 3.48 15.51 -6.33
C ILE A 410 3.77 16.40 -7.54
N LYS A 411 2.77 17.05 -8.14
CA LYS A 411 2.94 17.85 -9.37
C LYS A 411 3.55 17.07 -10.55
N TRP A 412 3.19 15.80 -10.75
CA TRP A 412 3.62 14.99 -11.91
C TRP A 412 3.43 15.68 -13.28
N ASP A 413 2.42 16.55 -13.40
CA ASP A 413 2.15 17.30 -14.63
C ASP A 413 3.15 18.44 -14.92
N ASP A 414 3.92 18.87 -13.91
CA ASP A 414 5.00 19.83 -14.05
C ASP A 414 6.29 19.14 -14.50
N ILE A 415 6.49 19.09 -15.82
CA ILE A 415 7.60 18.37 -16.44
C ILE A 415 8.97 18.92 -16.04
N ASP A 416 9.09 20.24 -15.83
CA ASP A 416 10.37 20.85 -15.46
C ASP A 416 10.73 20.45 -14.02
N ALA A 417 9.76 20.50 -13.09
CA ALA A 417 9.96 20.01 -11.72
C ALA A 417 10.24 18.50 -11.68
N LEU A 418 9.55 17.72 -12.51
CA LEU A 418 9.76 16.28 -12.62
C LEU A 418 11.18 15.93 -13.09
N GLU A 419 11.65 16.59 -14.15
CA GLU A 419 13.01 16.44 -14.66
C GLU A 419 14.04 16.73 -13.56
N THR A 420 13.90 17.88 -12.88
CA THR A 420 14.81 18.31 -11.81
C THR A 420 14.86 17.29 -10.67
N ARG A 421 13.71 16.79 -10.20
CA ARG A 421 13.64 15.82 -9.10
C ARG A 421 14.26 14.48 -9.47
N LEU A 422 13.94 13.94 -10.65
CA LEU A 422 14.53 12.68 -11.12
C LEU A 422 16.03 12.83 -11.33
N GLN A 423 16.48 13.98 -11.84
CA GLN A 423 17.89 14.29 -12.00
C GLN A 423 18.59 14.40 -10.65
N ALA A 424 18.01 15.07 -9.66
CA ALA A 424 18.55 15.19 -8.31
C ALA A 424 18.78 13.81 -7.69
N ILE A 425 17.77 12.92 -7.72
CA ILE A 425 17.92 11.54 -7.22
C ILE A 425 19.08 10.82 -7.93
N ALA A 426 19.16 10.91 -9.26
CA ALA A 426 20.23 10.28 -10.02
C ALA A 426 21.63 10.85 -9.70
N LEU A 427 21.72 12.15 -9.42
CA LEU A 427 22.97 12.82 -9.02
C LEU A 427 23.43 12.39 -7.61
N HIS A 428 22.51 12.22 -6.65
CA HIS A 428 22.85 11.66 -5.33
C HIS A 428 23.41 10.24 -5.45
N VAL A 429 22.76 9.41 -6.27
CA VAL A 429 23.23 8.05 -6.55
C VAL A 429 24.62 8.07 -7.22
N LEU A 430 24.86 9.01 -8.13
CA LEU A 430 26.16 9.19 -8.80
C LEU A 430 27.25 9.60 -7.82
N HIS A 431 26.97 10.53 -6.91
CA HIS A 431 27.90 10.97 -5.86
C HIS A 431 28.35 9.77 -5.01
N GLU A 432 27.41 8.91 -4.62
CA GLU A 432 27.64 7.82 -3.67
C GLU A 432 28.17 6.52 -4.29
N MET A 433 27.94 6.27 -5.58
CA MET A 433 28.47 5.09 -6.28
C MET A 433 29.66 5.38 -7.18
N GLY A 434 29.92 6.64 -7.49
CA GLY A 434 30.99 7.05 -8.39
C GLY A 434 30.70 6.75 -9.86
N GLN A 435 31.59 7.27 -10.70
CA GLN A 435 31.49 7.21 -12.17
C GLN A 435 32.16 5.95 -12.74
N LEU A 436 31.60 5.44 -13.82
CA LEU A 436 32.27 4.52 -14.74
C LEU A 436 33.50 5.22 -15.32
N GLN A 437 34.66 4.58 -15.21
CA GLN A 437 35.85 5.06 -15.90
C GLN A 437 35.69 4.88 -17.41
N GLU A 438 35.74 5.97 -18.16
CA GLU A 438 35.80 5.92 -19.62
C GLU A 438 37.04 5.11 -20.05
N ALA A 439 36.83 4.02 -20.77
CA ALA A 439 37.93 3.27 -21.36
C ALA A 439 38.68 4.13 -22.40
N GLY A 440 39.85 4.66 -22.02
CA GLY A 440 40.79 5.33 -22.94
C GLY A 440 40.79 6.86 -22.95
N SER A 441 40.27 7.54 -21.93
CA SER A 441 40.22 9.02 -21.90
C SER A 441 41.59 9.65 -21.53
N SER A 442 42.40 9.96 -22.56
CA SER A 442 43.34 11.08 -22.48
C SER A 442 42.54 12.37 -22.69
N SER A 443 42.67 13.30 -21.75
CA SER A 443 42.05 14.62 -21.74
C SER A 443 41.94 15.29 -23.12
N LYS A 444 40.78 15.93 -23.35
CA LYS A 444 40.35 16.77 -24.51
C LYS A 444 39.37 16.10 -25.48
N GLY A 445 38.13 15.93 -25.02
CA GLY A 445 36.96 15.84 -25.90
C GLY A 445 35.87 16.77 -25.35
N GLU A 446 35.53 17.83 -26.09
CA GLU A 446 34.32 18.62 -25.87
C GLU A 446 33.09 17.74 -26.14
N TYR A 447 32.63 17.00 -25.13
CA TYR A 447 31.30 16.43 -25.13
C TYR A 447 30.69 16.70 -23.76
N CYS A 448 29.41 17.05 -23.75
CA CYS A 448 28.66 17.81 -22.75
C CYS A 448 29.22 17.69 -21.31
N PRO A 449 29.44 18.82 -20.59
CA PRO A 449 29.84 18.77 -19.21
C PRO A 449 28.85 17.87 -18.45
N HIS A 450 29.41 16.92 -17.70
CA HIS A 450 28.62 16.14 -16.76
C HIS A 450 27.87 17.13 -15.88
N PRO A 451 26.53 17.03 -15.72
CA PRO A 451 25.83 17.87 -14.77
C PRO A 451 26.51 17.62 -13.41
N ARG A 452 27.08 18.68 -12.86
CA ARG A 452 27.72 18.65 -11.54
C ARG A 452 26.62 18.87 -10.51
N ALA A 453 26.81 18.36 -9.31
CA ALA A 453 25.91 18.67 -8.19
C ALA A 453 25.75 20.20 -7.95
N ALA A 454 26.70 21.00 -8.42
CA ALA A 454 26.67 22.47 -8.41
C ALA A 454 25.72 23.11 -9.45
N ASP A 455 25.11 22.32 -10.34
CA ASP A 455 24.13 22.79 -11.32
C ASP A 455 22.68 22.67 -10.80
N LEU A 456 22.48 22.13 -9.59
CA LEU A 456 21.20 22.15 -8.90
C LEU A 456 21.01 23.51 -8.21
N THR A 457 19.81 24.08 -8.31
CA THR A 457 19.40 25.33 -7.66
C THR A 457 19.31 25.15 -6.14
N GLU A 458 19.50 26.24 -5.37
CA GLU A 458 19.45 26.21 -3.90
C GLU A 458 18.15 25.59 -3.35
N ASP A 459 17.04 25.73 -4.09
CA ASP A 459 15.71 25.23 -3.76
C ASP A 459 15.50 23.72 -4.03
N ASP A 460 16.41 23.05 -4.77
CA ASP A 460 16.29 21.63 -5.17
C ASP A 460 17.28 20.70 -4.47
N HIS A 461 18.03 21.22 -3.48
CA HIS A 461 19.01 20.46 -2.72
C HIS A 461 18.39 19.72 -1.53
N PHE A 462 17.73 18.59 -1.77
CA PHE A 462 17.47 17.62 -0.68
C PHE A 462 18.63 16.62 -0.60
N ASN A 463 19.29 16.52 0.57
CA ASN A 463 20.44 15.63 0.72
C ASN A 463 20.00 14.22 1.15
N LEU A 464 20.12 13.24 0.27
CA LEU A 464 19.84 11.84 0.60
C LEU A 464 21.04 11.17 1.26
N ASP A 465 20.86 10.59 2.46
CA ASP A 465 21.85 9.69 3.05
C ASP A 465 21.75 8.30 2.38
N LEU A 466 22.63 8.02 1.41
CA LEU A 466 22.66 6.76 0.68
C LEU A 466 23.85 5.86 1.05
N ARG A 467 24.35 5.95 2.30
CA ARG A 467 25.44 5.09 2.79
C ARG A 467 25.14 3.61 2.59
N GLU A 468 23.88 3.20 2.71
CA GLU A 468 23.48 1.81 2.54
C GLU A 468 23.36 1.40 1.05
N PRO A 469 23.92 0.23 0.65
CA PRO A 469 23.78 -0.28 -0.71
C PRO A 469 22.31 -0.47 -1.15
N LYS A 470 21.44 -0.91 -0.24
CA LYS A 470 20.02 -1.14 -0.55
C LYS A 470 19.27 0.16 -0.84
N ALA A 471 19.59 1.25 -0.12
CA ALA A 471 19.05 2.59 -0.37
C ALA A 471 19.41 3.09 -1.78
N ARG A 472 20.68 2.96 -2.19
CA ARG A 472 21.13 3.32 -3.55
C ARG A 472 20.36 2.57 -4.64
N VAL A 473 20.16 1.27 -4.46
CA VAL A 473 19.37 0.44 -5.39
C VAL A 473 17.91 0.88 -5.43
N ALA A 474 17.32 1.25 -4.28
CA ALA A 474 15.95 1.76 -4.23
C ALA A 474 15.80 3.07 -5.01
N CYS A 475 16.71 4.03 -4.84
CA CYS A 475 16.73 5.29 -5.61
C CYS A 475 16.79 5.05 -7.12
N VAL A 476 17.66 4.14 -7.59
CA VAL A 476 17.74 3.81 -9.02
C VAL A 476 16.43 3.20 -9.52
N LYS A 477 15.81 2.30 -8.74
CA LYS A 477 14.52 1.71 -9.11
C LYS A 477 13.42 2.77 -9.23
N VAL A 478 13.39 3.77 -8.34
CA VAL A 478 12.45 4.90 -8.43
C VAL A 478 12.64 5.66 -9.75
N VAL A 479 13.88 6.07 -10.05
CA VAL A 479 14.17 6.80 -11.29
C VAL A 479 13.78 5.98 -12.52
N LEU A 480 14.12 4.69 -12.56
CA LEU A 480 13.78 3.82 -13.69
C LEU A 480 12.27 3.60 -13.84
N ALA A 481 11.52 3.53 -12.74
CA ALA A 481 10.06 3.36 -12.76
C ALA A 481 9.38 4.59 -13.40
N PHE A 482 9.70 5.80 -12.92
CA PHE A 482 9.10 7.02 -13.44
C PHE A 482 9.54 7.37 -14.87
N VAL A 483 10.78 7.04 -15.24
CA VAL A 483 11.19 7.09 -16.65
C VAL A 483 10.34 6.13 -17.48
N GLY A 484 10.03 4.94 -16.97
CA GLY A 484 9.11 4.00 -17.61
C GLY A 484 7.72 4.59 -17.82
N ASP A 485 7.16 5.23 -16.80
CA ASP A 485 5.84 5.89 -16.86
C ASP A 485 5.84 7.03 -17.91
N LEU A 486 6.87 7.87 -17.92
CA LEU A 486 7.06 8.92 -18.94
C LEU A 486 7.10 8.35 -20.37
N LEU A 487 7.76 7.20 -20.55
CA LEU A 487 7.85 6.54 -21.85
C LEU A 487 6.53 5.89 -22.28
N ALA A 488 5.76 5.34 -21.33
CA ALA A 488 4.42 4.83 -21.59
C ALA A 488 3.45 5.95 -22.02
N ASP A 489 3.50 7.11 -21.34
CA ASP A 489 2.75 8.30 -21.71
C ASP A 489 3.13 8.82 -23.11
N LEU A 490 4.41 8.77 -23.46
CA LEU A 490 4.90 9.11 -24.80
C LEU A 490 4.41 8.14 -25.87
N ASP A 491 4.40 6.83 -25.60
CA ASP A 491 3.87 5.82 -26.52
C ASP A 491 2.37 6.06 -26.78
N TRP A 492 1.62 6.40 -25.74
CA TRP A 492 0.21 6.80 -25.88
C TRP A 492 0.08 8.08 -26.73
N THR A 493 0.90 9.10 -26.44
CA THR A 493 0.92 10.37 -27.17
C THR A 493 1.22 10.17 -28.67
N PHE A 494 2.19 9.31 -29.01
CA PHE A 494 2.49 8.97 -30.41
C PHE A 494 1.35 8.19 -31.08
N LYS A 495 0.66 7.31 -30.34
CA LYS A 495 -0.50 6.56 -30.84
C LYS A 495 -1.68 7.50 -31.12
N GLU A 496 -1.98 8.42 -30.21
CA GLU A 496 -3.00 9.46 -30.38
C GLU A 496 -2.73 10.30 -31.63
N TYR A 497 -1.50 10.80 -31.78
CA TYR A 497 -1.08 11.55 -32.97
C TYR A 497 -1.34 10.78 -34.28
N ARG A 498 -1.01 9.47 -34.31
CA ARG A 498 -1.25 8.63 -35.49
C ARG A 498 -2.75 8.44 -35.77
N VAL A 499 -3.59 8.36 -34.75
CA VAL A 499 -5.06 8.21 -34.91
C VAL A 499 -5.70 9.50 -35.37
N GLU A 500 -5.33 10.63 -34.76
CA GLU A 500 -5.87 11.95 -35.08
C GLU A 500 -5.45 12.41 -36.48
N PHE A 501 -4.16 12.26 -36.83
CA PHE A 501 -3.58 12.85 -38.04
C PHE A 501 -3.26 11.83 -39.14
N GLY A 502 -3.43 10.53 -38.88
CA GLY A 502 -3.32 9.47 -39.88
C GLY A 502 -4.55 9.34 -40.79
N LYS A 503 -5.66 10.01 -40.48
CA LYS A 503 -6.86 10.06 -41.34
C LYS A 503 -6.62 11.05 -42.49
N LYS A 504 -6.70 10.56 -43.73
CA LYS A 504 -6.53 11.37 -44.95
C LYS A 504 -7.49 12.57 -44.95
N GLY A 505 -6.94 13.78 -45.01
CA GLY A 505 -7.69 14.98 -45.40
C GLY A 505 -7.64 16.17 -44.44
N MET A 506 -7.13 16.04 -43.21
CA MET A 506 -6.96 17.18 -42.30
C MET A 506 -5.53 17.25 -41.77
N ALA A 507 -4.74 18.15 -42.35
CA ALA A 507 -3.46 18.56 -41.80
C ALA A 507 -3.72 19.35 -40.49
N PRO A 508 -3.12 18.98 -39.34
CA PRO A 508 -3.25 19.80 -38.13
C PRO A 508 -2.76 21.21 -38.37
N SER A 509 -3.35 22.19 -37.69
CA SER A 509 -2.82 23.57 -37.69
C SER A 509 -1.38 23.60 -37.20
N LEU A 510 -0.61 24.60 -37.63
CA LEU A 510 0.78 24.78 -37.23
C LEU A 510 0.94 24.85 -35.71
N GLU A 511 0.03 25.56 -35.02
CA GLU A 511 0.00 25.69 -33.56
C GLU A 511 -0.18 24.35 -32.85
N ARG A 512 -1.14 23.52 -33.28
CA ARG A 512 -1.36 22.20 -32.68
C ARG A 512 -0.16 21.27 -32.88
N ARG A 513 0.52 21.36 -34.03
CA ARG A 513 1.75 20.60 -34.28
C ARG A 513 2.90 21.06 -33.40
N SER A 514 3.13 22.37 -33.29
CA SER A 514 4.22 22.91 -32.47
C SER A 514 3.99 22.62 -30.98
N ALA A 515 2.76 22.75 -30.49
CA ALA A 515 2.41 22.38 -29.12
C ALA A 515 2.65 20.88 -28.84
N PHE A 516 2.32 20.02 -29.80
CA PHE A 516 2.63 18.59 -29.72
C PHE A 516 4.13 18.31 -29.72
N GLU A 517 4.90 18.90 -30.65
CA GLU A 517 6.35 18.74 -30.73
C GLU A 517 7.04 19.18 -29.43
N ASN A 518 6.67 20.34 -28.89
CA ASN A 518 7.21 20.84 -27.61
C ASN A 518 6.87 19.90 -26.45
N ARG A 519 5.64 19.40 -26.38
CA ARG A 519 5.20 18.47 -25.32
C ARG A 519 5.98 17.15 -25.36
N VAL A 520 6.19 16.60 -26.56
CA VAL A 520 6.97 15.38 -26.77
C VAL A 520 8.45 15.62 -26.47
N ALA A 521 9.01 16.74 -26.95
CA ALA A 521 10.40 17.10 -26.70
C ALA A 521 10.70 17.22 -25.20
N ALA A 522 9.86 17.96 -24.46
CA ALA A 522 10.02 18.14 -23.01
C ALA A 522 9.99 16.79 -22.25
N ARG A 523 9.02 15.92 -22.55
CA ARG A 523 8.93 14.59 -21.91
C ARG A 523 10.09 13.66 -22.25
N ILE A 524 10.55 13.65 -23.51
CA ILE A 524 11.74 12.89 -23.90
C ILE A 524 12.99 13.44 -23.20
N HIS A 525 13.10 14.76 -23.10
CA HIS A 525 14.21 15.41 -22.40
C HIS A 525 14.23 15.06 -20.91
N ALA A 526 13.09 15.17 -20.23
CA ALA A 526 12.90 14.79 -18.83
C ALA A 526 13.25 13.33 -18.53
N ALA A 527 13.06 12.43 -19.51
CA ALA A 527 13.52 11.04 -19.41
C ALA A 527 15.02 10.87 -19.72
N LEU A 528 15.55 11.61 -20.69
CA LEU A 528 16.96 11.53 -21.12
C LEU A 528 17.94 11.99 -20.04
N VAL A 529 17.63 13.07 -19.33
CA VAL A 529 18.54 13.67 -18.35
C VAL A 529 18.90 12.74 -17.18
N PRO A 530 17.94 12.20 -16.40
CA PRO A 530 18.27 11.26 -15.33
C PRO A 530 18.85 9.94 -15.86
N MET A 531 18.42 9.47 -17.03
CA MET A 531 18.93 8.24 -17.65
C MET A 531 20.37 8.37 -18.12
N TYR A 532 20.75 9.54 -18.64
CA TYR A 532 22.14 9.86 -18.93
C TYR A 532 22.98 9.78 -17.65
N THR A 533 22.52 10.41 -16.57
CA THR A 533 23.21 10.37 -15.27
C THR A 533 23.40 8.93 -14.80
N LEU A 534 22.34 8.10 -14.81
CA LEU A 534 22.42 6.69 -14.44
C LEU A 534 23.36 5.87 -15.33
N ALA A 535 23.42 6.15 -16.63
CA ALA A 535 24.27 5.45 -17.57
C ALA A 535 25.78 5.65 -17.33
N VAL A 536 26.16 6.72 -16.60
CA VAL A 536 27.55 6.96 -16.21
C VAL A 536 27.91 6.31 -14.86
N ILE A 537 26.94 5.73 -14.14
CA ILE A 537 27.18 5.17 -12.81
C ILE A 537 27.61 3.71 -12.90
N ALA A 538 28.50 3.30 -12.00
CA ALA A 538 28.90 1.90 -11.83
C ALA A 538 27.81 1.07 -11.12
N LEU A 539 26.65 0.90 -11.78
CA LEU A 539 25.48 0.22 -11.21
C LEU A 539 25.72 -1.28 -10.90
N PRO A 540 25.04 -1.85 -9.89
CA PRO A 540 25.10 -3.29 -9.60
C PRO A 540 24.39 -4.13 -10.66
N TYR A 541 24.87 -5.36 -10.86
CA TYR A 541 24.36 -6.30 -11.87
C TYR A 541 22.87 -6.66 -11.69
N SER A 542 22.34 -6.54 -10.47
CA SER A 542 20.92 -6.75 -10.18
C SER A 542 20.00 -5.79 -10.94
N LEU A 543 20.51 -4.61 -11.35
CA LEU A 543 19.77 -3.57 -12.08
C LEU A 543 19.95 -3.64 -13.60
N ALA A 544 20.80 -4.54 -14.12
CA ALA A 544 21.13 -4.61 -15.54
C ALA A 544 19.90 -4.75 -16.44
N GLU A 545 18.94 -5.58 -16.03
CA GLU A 545 17.72 -5.85 -16.81
C GLU A 545 16.84 -4.61 -16.94
N ALA A 546 16.53 -3.97 -15.82
CA ALA A 546 15.73 -2.75 -15.80
C ALA A 546 16.42 -1.63 -16.59
N MET A 547 17.73 -1.47 -16.39
CA MET A 547 18.54 -0.48 -17.12
C MET A 547 18.50 -0.70 -18.64
N TYR A 548 18.69 -1.94 -19.11
CA TYR A 548 18.64 -2.24 -20.54
C TYR A 548 17.25 -2.02 -21.13
N ARG A 549 16.19 -2.43 -20.44
CA ARG A 549 14.81 -2.22 -20.91
C ARG A 549 14.51 -0.72 -21.04
N SER A 550 14.79 0.07 -20.00
CA SER A 550 14.52 1.52 -20.01
C SER A 550 15.35 2.26 -21.05
N LEU A 551 16.65 1.94 -21.23
CA LEU A 551 17.46 2.56 -22.29
C LEU A 551 16.98 2.18 -23.70
N THR A 552 16.61 0.92 -23.91
CA THR A 552 16.14 0.42 -25.21
C THR A 552 14.83 1.10 -25.60
N HIS A 553 13.90 1.23 -24.65
CA HIS A 553 12.65 1.94 -24.84
C HIS A 553 12.89 3.42 -25.12
N LEU A 554 13.69 4.11 -24.30
CA LEU A 554 14.01 5.53 -24.47
C LEU A 554 14.66 5.84 -25.82
N LEU A 555 15.63 5.04 -26.26
CA LEU A 555 16.23 5.19 -27.59
C LEU A 555 15.21 4.87 -28.69
N GLY A 556 14.37 3.85 -28.51
CA GLY A 556 13.27 3.54 -29.42
C GLY A 556 12.30 4.71 -29.61
N THR A 557 11.88 5.32 -28.51
CA THR A 557 11.00 6.50 -28.46
C THR A 557 11.66 7.72 -29.11
N THR A 558 12.96 7.93 -28.84
CA THR A 558 13.74 9.00 -29.49
C THR A 558 13.86 8.77 -31.00
N ILE A 559 14.11 7.54 -31.45
CA ILE A 559 14.12 7.18 -32.88
C ILE A 559 12.77 7.46 -33.54
N ALA A 560 11.67 7.11 -32.87
CA ALA A 560 10.33 7.41 -33.35
C ALA A 560 10.12 8.94 -33.49
N TYR A 561 10.64 9.73 -32.55
CA TYR A 561 10.60 11.18 -32.62
C TYR A 561 11.44 11.75 -33.79
N LEU A 562 12.64 11.23 -34.04
CA LEU A 562 13.46 11.60 -35.21
C LEU A 562 12.73 11.30 -36.53
N GLN A 563 12.12 10.11 -36.64
CA GLN A 563 11.34 9.73 -37.82
C GLN A 563 10.14 10.65 -38.02
N LEU A 564 9.47 11.02 -36.93
CA LEU A 564 8.35 11.93 -36.95
C LEU A 564 8.78 13.32 -37.44
N LYS A 565 9.86 13.91 -36.88
CA LYS A 565 10.39 15.21 -37.32
C LYS A 565 10.76 15.19 -38.81
N ARG A 566 11.35 14.09 -39.29
CA ARG A 566 11.65 13.90 -40.71
C ARG A 566 10.39 13.87 -41.59
N SER A 567 9.28 13.34 -41.09
CA SER A 567 8.01 13.27 -41.84
C SER A 567 7.25 14.60 -41.89
N MET A 568 7.47 15.48 -40.89
CA MET A 568 6.80 16.77 -40.81
C MET A 568 7.46 17.87 -41.65
N ASP A 569 8.72 17.67 -42.08
CA ASP A 569 9.54 18.62 -42.85
C ASP A 569 9.63 20.01 -42.20
N THR A 570 9.56 20.05 -40.86
CA THR A 570 9.68 21.26 -40.03
C THR A 570 11.14 21.46 -39.61
N ARG A 571 11.60 22.72 -39.59
CA ARG A 571 12.97 23.05 -39.16
C ARG A 571 13.16 22.61 -37.69
N PRO A 572 14.34 22.05 -37.33
CA PRO A 572 14.74 21.82 -35.95
C PRO A 572 14.68 23.11 -35.15
N ASP A 573 13.90 23.09 -34.08
CA ASP A 573 13.80 24.11 -33.05
C ASP A 573 14.67 23.73 -31.84
N ASP A 574 14.82 24.64 -30.88
CA ASP A 574 15.75 24.48 -29.76
C ASP A 574 15.38 23.28 -28.88
N SER A 575 14.09 23.03 -28.67
CA SER A 575 13.58 21.87 -27.90
C SER A 575 14.02 20.53 -28.51
N PHE A 576 13.92 20.40 -29.84
CA PHE A 576 14.36 19.22 -30.58
C PHE A 576 15.90 19.06 -30.55
N VAL A 577 16.63 20.18 -30.64
CA VAL A 577 18.10 20.17 -30.59
C VAL A 577 18.59 19.70 -29.21
N GLN A 578 17.97 20.14 -28.11
CA GLN A 578 18.29 19.68 -26.76
C GLN A 578 18.10 18.16 -26.61
N VAL A 579 17.00 17.62 -27.12
CA VAL A 579 16.76 16.16 -27.15
C VAL A 579 17.86 15.43 -27.92
N ILE A 580 18.23 15.91 -29.12
CA ILE A 580 19.31 15.30 -29.92
C ILE A 580 20.64 15.34 -29.18
N GLU A 581 20.97 16.47 -28.57
CA GLU A 581 22.22 16.65 -27.83
C GLU A 581 22.34 15.62 -26.70
N ARG A 582 21.30 15.52 -25.87
CA ARG A 582 21.26 14.56 -24.75
C ARG A 582 21.21 13.11 -25.22
N ALA A 583 20.41 12.80 -26.25
CA ALA A 583 20.36 11.44 -26.80
C ALA A 583 21.69 11.00 -27.42
N SER A 584 22.42 11.92 -28.05
CA SER A 584 23.76 11.66 -28.60
C SER A 584 24.79 11.44 -27.49
N ALA A 585 24.68 12.17 -26.37
CA ALA A 585 25.50 11.94 -25.19
C ALA A 585 25.18 10.58 -24.54
N LEU A 586 23.91 10.22 -24.39
CA LEU A 586 23.50 8.91 -23.87
C LEU A 586 23.98 7.76 -24.76
N ARG A 587 23.86 7.92 -26.09
CA ARG A 587 24.35 6.98 -27.10
C ARG A 587 25.84 6.66 -26.94
N HIS A 588 26.65 7.62 -26.47
CA HIS A 588 28.07 7.39 -26.17
C HIS A 588 28.25 6.35 -25.06
N TRP A 589 27.43 6.44 -24.01
CA TRP A 589 27.50 5.60 -22.81
C TRP A 589 26.90 4.21 -22.99
N VAL A 590 26.02 4.00 -23.97
CA VAL A 590 25.42 2.68 -24.27
C VAL A 590 26.47 1.56 -24.31
N HIS A 591 27.59 1.79 -25.00
CA HIS A 591 28.66 0.78 -25.09
C HIS A 591 29.36 0.53 -23.75
N GLN A 592 29.60 1.58 -22.96
CA GLN A 592 30.22 1.46 -21.64
C GLN A 592 29.31 0.72 -20.66
N VAL A 593 28.00 0.99 -20.68
CA VAL A 593 27.00 0.28 -19.87
C VAL A 593 26.98 -1.21 -20.22
N THR A 594 27.00 -1.56 -21.52
CA THR A 594 27.07 -2.98 -21.94
C THR A 594 28.34 -3.66 -21.44
N LEU A 595 29.50 -3.02 -21.62
CA LEU A 595 30.79 -3.57 -21.17
C LEU A 595 30.86 -3.72 -19.65
N HIS A 596 30.29 -2.79 -18.90
CA HIS A 596 30.25 -2.81 -17.43
C HIS A 596 29.49 -4.04 -16.92
N PHE A 597 28.26 -4.24 -17.38
CA PHE A 597 27.46 -5.38 -16.96
C PHE A 597 27.99 -6.72 -17.50
N ASP A 598 28.61 -6.75 -18.69
CA ASP A 598 29.29 -7.95 -19.20
C ASP A 598 30.46 -8.36 -18.30
N LYS A 599 31.27 -7.40 -17.84
CA LYS A 599 32.35 -7.67 -16.87
C LYS A 599 31.79 -8.20 -15.56
N GLN A 600 30.73 -7.60 -15.02
CA GLN A 600 30.08 -8.08 -13.81
C GLN A 600 29.46 -9.48 -13.98
N ALA A 601 28.89 -9.80 -15.15
CA ALA A 601 28.36 -11.12 -15.45
C ALA A 601 29.44 -12.20 -15.43
N VAL A 602 30.64 -11.89 -15.94
CA VAL A 602 31.80 -12.81 -15.89
C VAL A 602 32.24 -13.06 -14.45
N VAL A 603 32.32 -12.02 -13.62
CA VAL A 603 32.67 -12.13 -12.20
C VAL A 603 31.61 -12.96 -11.46
N ALA A 604 30.33 -12.66 -11.62
CA ALA A 604 29.25 -13.41 -11.00
C ALA A 604 29.29 -14.91 -11.40
N ALA A 605 29.59 -15.21 -12.66
CA ALA A 605 29.70 -16.58 -13.14
C ALA A 605 30.93 -17.32 -12.56
N ALA A 606 32.01 -16.60 -12.25
CA ALA A 606 33.19 -17.13 -11.57
C ALA A 606 32.88 -17.44 -10.09
N ASP A 607 32.20 -16.54 -9.38
CA ASP A 607 31.83 -16.72 -7.97
C ASP A 607 30.93 -17.94 -7.75
N VAL A 608 30.01 -18.22 -8.68
CA VAL A 608 29.14 -19.40 -8.62
C VAL A 608 29.95 -20.69 -8.81
N LYS A 609 30.93 -20.69 -9.72
CA LYS A 609 31.83 -21.83 -9.93
C LYS A 609 32.71 -22.07 -8.70
N GLU A 610 33.24 -21.02 -8.09
CA GLU A 610 34.06 -21.12 -6.88
C GLU A 610 33.24 -21.65 -5.68
N LYS A 611 32.01 -21.15 -5.50
CA LYS A 611 31.07 -21.69 -4.48
C LYS A 611 30.72 -23.17 -4.74
N GLU A 612 30.64 -23.59 -6.00
CA GLU A 612 30.41 -24.99 -6.37
C GLU A 612 31.64 -25.86 -6.05
N GLU A 613 32.84 -25.39 -6.36
CA GLU A 613 34.11 -26.06 -6.03
C GLU A 613 34.35 -26.15 -4.52
N ALA A 614 34.00 -25.09 -3.77
CA ALA A 614 34.03 -25.07 -2.31
C ALA A 614 33.02 -26.05 -1.68
N LYS A 615 31.82 -26.20 -2.27
CA LYS A 615 30.82 -27.20 -1.83
C LYS A 615 31.26 -28.63 -2.17
N LYS A 616 31.84 -28.84 -3.35
CA LYS A 616 32.42 -30.15 -3.76
C LYS A 616 33.61 -30.54 -2.88
N SER A 617 34.48 -29.59 -2.52
CA SER A 617 35.61 -29.84 -1.63
C SER A 617 35.18 -30.10 -0.18
N LYS A 618 34.16 -29.39 0.34
CA LYS A 618 33.53 -29.70 1.65
C LYS A 618 32.84 -31.07 1.67
N ALA A 619 32.19 -31.47 0.57
CA ALA A 619 31.61 -32.81 0.43
C ALA A 619 32.69 -33.91 0.35
N ALA A 620 33.79 -33.65 -0.35
CA ALA A 620 34.94 -34.56 -0.43
C ALA A 620 35.68 -34.70 0.92
N ALA A 621 35.75 -33.63 1.72
CA ALA A 621 36.35 -33.64 3.05
C ALA A 621 35.52 -34.41 4.10
N LYS A 622 34.19 -34.42 3.99
CA LYS A 622 33.30 -35.24 4.86
C LYS A 622 33.21 -36.73 4.44
N GLY A 623 33.72 -37.09 3.26
CA GLY A 623 33.63 -38.45 2.71
C GLY A 623 34.70 -39.45 3.18
N LYS A 624 35.71 -39.03 3.95
CA LYS A 624 36.76 -39.91 4.45
C LYS A 624 36.81 -39.93 5.98
N GLY A 625 35.98 -40.78 6.58
CA GLY A 625 36.17 -41.20 7.97
C GLY A 625 34.89 -41.53 8.74
N LYS A 626 34.33 -42.73 8.53
CA LYS A 626 33.90 -43.61 9.63
C LYS A 626 33.47 -44.98 9.12
N VAL A 627 34.36 -45.94 9.33
CA VAL A 627 34.06 -47.37 9.35
C VAL A 627 33.10 -47.65 10.51
N LYS A 628 32.02 -48.38 10.21
CA LYS A 628 31.04 -48.95 11.14
C LYS A 628 31.70 -49.94 12.10
N VAL A 629 31.49 -49.76 13.41
CA VAL A 629 31.34 -50.87 14.38
C VAL A 629 30.21 -50.49 15.33
N GLY A 630 29.23 -51.39 15.47
CA GLY A 630 28.03 -51.17 16.27
C GLY A 630 28.08 -51.83 17.65
N ALA A 631 27.12 -51.43 18.49
CA ALA A 631 26.38 -52.18 19.53
C ALA A 631 26.09 -51.31 20.76
N GLY A 632 24.91 -51.46 21.36
CA GLY A 632 24.72 -51.22 22.79
C GLY A 632 23.73 -50.14 23.22
N LYS A 633 22.55 -50.61 23.64
CA LYS A 633 21.43 -49.96 24.33
C LYS A 633 21.82 -49.48 25.76
N ALA A 634 21.38 -48.28 26.20
CA ALA A 634 20.74 -48.00 27.52
C ALA A 634 20.74 -46.51 27.97
N VAL A 635 19.54 -46.09 28.40
CA VAL A 635 19.05 -45.04 29.32
C VAL A 635 20.06 -44.33 30.27
N GLY A 636 19.91 -42.99 30.44
CA GLY A 636 20.31 -42.31 31.69
C GLY A 636 20.59 -40.79 31.61
N LYS A 637 19.79 -40.01 32.34
CA LYS A 637 19.78 -38.55 32.59
C LYS A 637 21.12 -37.80 32.86
N SER A 638 21.08 -36.51 32.51
CA SER A 638 21.57 -35.29 33.21
C SER A 638 22.88 -34.61 32.74
N GLY A 639 22.82 -33.27 32.64
CA GLY A 639 23.94 -32.39 33.00
C GLY A 639 24.62 -31.56 31.91
N LYS A 640 24.09 -30.35 31.65
CA LYS A 640 24.82 -29.07 31.63
C LYS A 640 26.08 -28.94 30.74
N GLY A 641 26.00 -28.17 29.64
CA GLY A 641 27.20 -27.69 28.93
C GLY A 641 26.95 -26.92 27.63
N LYS A 642 26.89 -25.58 27.74
CA LYS A 642 27.30 -24.55 26.76
C LYS A 642 26.74 -24.65 25.32
N LYS A 643 25.64 -23.91 25.09
CA LYS A 643 25.19 -23.49 23.76
C LYS A 643 26.26 -22.55 23.18
N VAL A 644 26.87 -22.94 22.07
CA VAL A 644 27.70 -22.06 21.25
C VAL A 644 26.79 -21.57 20.15
N ASP A 645 26.60 -20.27 20.11
CA ASP A 645 25.85 -19.56 19.08
C ASP A 645 26.56 -19.73 17.74
N SER A 646 25.81 -20.23 16.76
CA SER A 646 26.10 -20.05 15.34
C SER A 646 24.79 -19.62 14.72
N ASP A 647 24.58 -18.31 14.73
CA ASP A 647 23.60 -17.60 13.94
C ASP A 647 23.97 -17.81 12.46
N ASP A 648 23.32 -18.78 11.82
CA ASP A 648 23.10 -18.76 10.39
C ASP A 648 21.64 -18.30 10.25
N GLU A 649 21.47 -16.99 10.12
CA GLU A 649 20.22 -16.33 9.70
C GLU A 649 19.93 -16.77 8.26
N ASP A 650 19.12 -17.81 8.11
CA ASP A 650 18.32 -18.04 6.91
C ASP A 650 17.16 -17.02 6.94
N ASP A 651 17.47 -15.77 6.60
CA ASP A 651 16.45 -14.76 6.29
C ASP A 651 15.86 -15.09 4.91
N ASP A 652 14.59 -15.46 4.94
CA ASP A 652 13.74 -15.74 3.80
C ASP A 652 13.73 -14.57 2.80
N ASP A 653 14.33 -14.79 1.62
CA ASP A 653 14.13 -14.03 0.38
C ASP A 653 12.67 -14.18 -0.14
N ASN A 654 11.68 -13.74 0.62
CA ASN A 654 10.26 -13.86 0.27
C ASN A 654 9.60 -12.57 -0.27
N ASP A 655 10.39 -11.51 -0.50
CA ASP A 655 9.90 -10.24 -1.06
C ASP A 655 10.10 -10.10 -2.59
N GLU A 656 10.55 -11.16 -3.28
CA GLU A 656 10.63 -11.20 -4.77
C GLU A 656 9.29 -11.59 -5.45
N LEU A 657 8.18 -11.77 -4.73
CA LEU A 657 6.94 -12.35 -5.28
C LEU A 657 5.83 -11.37 -5.70
N MET A 658 6.01 -10.05 -5.65
CA MET A 658 4.91 -9.11 -5.96
C MET A 658 5.06 -8.30 -7.27
N MET A 659 6.01 -8.64 -8.15
CA MET A 659 6.18 -7.93 -9.45
C MET A 659 6.43 -8.85 -10.67
N ASP A 660 6.29 -10.17 -10.54
CA ASP A 660 6.56 -11.14 -11.62
C ASP A 660 5.30 -11.74 -12.29
N GLU A 661 4.08 -11.28 -11.97
CA GLU A 661 2.84 -11.90 -12.48
C GLU A 661 2.30 -11.37 -13.84
N LEU A 662 3.04 -10.54 -14.59
CA LEU A 662 2.47 -9.93 -15.81
C LEU A 662 2.89 -10.49 -17.19
N ASP A 663 3.69 -11.56 -17.30
CA ASP A 663 4.13 -12.02 -18.64
C ASP A 663 4.06 -13.53 -18.97
N ASP A 664 3.50 -14.40 -18.12
CA ASP A 664 3.44 -15.86 -18.39
C ASP A 664 2.05 -16.38 -18.81
N ARG A 665 1.39 -15.66 -19.74
CA ARG A 665 0.20 -16.15 -20.47
C ARG A 665 0.45 -16.33 -21.97
N SER A 666 1.41 -17.17 -22.34
CA SER A 666 1.27 -18.02 -23.53
C SER A 666 2.29 -19.15 -23.53
N VAL A 667 1.82 -20.38 -23.37
CA VAL A 667 2.19 -21.63 -24.05
C VAL A 667 1.61 -22.77 -23.20
N THR A 668 0.32 -23.05 -23.38
CA THR A 668 -0.25 -24.36 -23.05
C THR A 668 -0.21 -25.21 -24.31
N SER A 669 0.68 -26.19 -24.34
CA SER A 669 0.59 -27.34 -25.24
C SER A 669 1.49 -28.44 -24.70
N GLY A 670 0.86 -29.52 -24.25
CA GLY A 670 1.48 -30.53 -23.40
C GLY A 670 2.49 -31.44 -24.07
N THR A 671 3.37 -32.00 -23.24
CA THR A 671 3.80 -33.40 -23.30
C THR A 671 4.53 -33.72 -21.99
N THR A 672 3.84 -34.37 -21.06
CA THR A 672 4.46 -35.01 -19.90
C THR A 672 5.18 -36.26 -20.37
N LEU A 673 6.48 -36.15 -20.64
CA LEU A 673 7.37 -37.30 -20.68
C LEU A 673 8.04 -37.44 -19.31
N ALA A 674 7.59 -38.47 -18.58
CA ALA A 674 8.20 -38.94 -17.36
C ALA A 674 9.60 -39.50 -17.65
N GLY A 675 10.59 -39.04 -16.88
CA GLY A 675 11.97 -39.52 -16.93
C GLY A 675 12.98 -38.39 -17.06
N GLY A 676 13.26 -37.69 -15.96
CA GLY A 676 14.33 -36.71 -15.89
C GLY A 676 14.82 -36.56 -14.46
N ASP A 677 16.09 -36.88 -14.24
CA ASP A 677 16.79 -36.76 -12.96
C ASP A 677 16.44 -35.47 -12.20
N ALA A 678 16.09 -35.61 -10.93
CA ALA A 678 15.81 -34.48 -10.06
C ALA A 678 17.07 -33.60 -9.94
N MET A 679 17.10 -32.49 -10.68
CA MET A 679 18.18 -31.51 -10.60
C MET A 679 18.35 -31.03 -9.14
N SER A 680 19.52 -31.33 -8.57
CA SER A 680 20.39 -30.30 -8.01
C SER A 680 19.79 -28.93 -7.64
N PRO A 681 19.57 -28.49 -6.38
CA PRO A 681 19.33 -27.06 -6.11
C PRO A 681 20.42 -26.15 -6.70
N ALA A 682 21.68 -26.63 -6.72
CA ALA A 682 22.79 -25.95 -7.38
C ALA A 682 22.68 -25.96 -8.91
N GLN A 683 22.25 -27.09 -9.52
CA GLN A 683 22.02 -27.17 -10.97
C GLN A 683 20.84 -26.28 -11.41
N LYS A 684 19.79 -26.17 -10.58
CA LYS A 684 18.67 -25.24 -10.79
C LYS A 684 19.14 -23.78 -10.72
N ALA A 685 19.96 -23.42 -9.73
CA ALA A 685 20.54 -22.08 -9.61
C ALA A 685 21.43 -21.72 -10.82
N GLN A 686 22.28 -22.65 -11.25
CA GLN A 686 23.12 -22.48 -12.45
C GLN A 686 22.29 -22.35 -13.73
N ALA A 687 21.25 -23.17 -13.90
CA ALA A 687 20.33 -23.07 -15.03
C ALA A 687 19.56 -21.73 -15.04
N LYS A 688 19.10 -21.26 -13.88
CA LYS A 688 18.45 -19.92 -13.72
C LYS A 688 19.42 -18.80 -14.11
N MET A 689 20.67 -18.89 -13.68
CA MET A 689 21.72 -17.92 -14.03
C MET A 689 22.02 -17.89 -15.54
N VAL A 690 22.20 -19.05 -16.17
CA VAL A 690 22.45 -19.15 -17.62
C VAL A 690 21.25 -18.62 -18.41
N LYS A 691 20.01 -18.92 -17.97
CA LYS A 691 18.79 -18.36 -18.58
C LYS A 691 18.77 -16.83 -18.46
N ARG A 692 19.08 -16.29 -17.27
CA ARG A 692 19.16 -14.84 -17.03
C ARG A 692 20.25 -14.17 -17.87
N GLN A 693 21.44 -14.76 -17.95
CA GLN A 693 22.54 -14.21 -18.76
C GLN A 693 22.19 -14.19 -20.26
N ARG A 694 21.51 -15.22 -20.77
CA ARG A 694 21.02 -15.23 -22.16
C ARG A 694 19.95 -14.16 -22.40
N ALA A 695 19.04 -13.96 -21.45
CA ALA A 695 18.02 -12.93 -21.54
C ALA A 695 18.66 -11.53 -21.54
N LEU A 696 19.58 -11.26 -20.62
CA LEU A 696 20.35 -10.02 -20.56
C LEU A 696 21.19 -9.78 -21.82
N GLY A 697 21.83 -10.82 -22.37
CA GLY A 697 22.58 -10.71 -23.62
C GLY A 697 21.71 -10.33 -24.83
N LYS A 698 20.44 -10.77 -24.85
CA LYS A 698 19.48 -10.33 -25.88
C LYS A 698 19.11 -8.85 -25.70
N LEU A 699 18.82 -8.42 -24.47
CA LEU A 699 18.51 -7.02 -24.17
C LEU A 699 19.70 -6.09 -24.47
N ALA A 700 20.93 -6.52 -24.17
CA ALA A 700 22.14 -5.79 -24.52
C ALA A 700 22.31 -5.66 -26.04
N ALA A 701 22.07 -6.73 -26.80
CA ALA A 701 22.13 -6.70 -28.26
C ALA A 701 21.06 -5.77 -28.85
N GLU A 702 19.83 -5.82 -28.32
CA GLU A 702 18.74 -4.93 -28.73
C GLU A 702 19.08 -3.46 -28.44
N LEU A 703 19.65 -3.17 -27.27
CA LEU A 703 20.09 -1.83 -26.92
C LEU A 703 21.15 -1.29 -27.90
N VAL A 704 22.13 -2.13 -28.27
CA VAL A 704 23.15 -1.76 -29.26
C VAL A 704 22.52 -1.50 -30.63
N GLU A 705 21.59 -2.36 -31.07
CA GLU A 705 20.84 -2.18 -32.32
C GLU A 705 20.06 -0.86 -32.32
N LYS A 706 19.37 -0.51 -31.22
CA LYS A 706 18.70 0.80 -31.09
C LYS A 706 19.71 1.94 -31.17
N GLY A 707 20.87 1.80 -30.54
CA GLY A 707 21.95 2.80 -30.65
C GLY A 707 22.39 3.03 -32.10
N GLU A 708 22.57 1.97 -32.88
CA GLU A 708 22.93 2.07 -34.30
C GLU A 708 21.78 2.66 -35.15
N MET A 709 20.54 2.27 -34.87
CA MET A 709 19.36 2.83 -35.53
C MET A 709 19.21 4.33 -35.27
N PHE A 710 19.51 4.79 -34.06
CA PHE A 710 19.55 6.21 -33.71
C PHE A 710 20.57 6.95 -34.59
N ASP A 711 21.79 6.43 -34.70
CA ASP A 711 22.85 7.02 -35.55
C ASP A 711 22.39 7.11 -37.02
N VAL A 712 21.75 6.05 -37.54
CA VAL A 712 21.22 6.03 -38.93
C VAL A 712 20.16 7.10 -39.16
N GLN A 713 19.21 7.28 -38.23
CA GLN A 713 18.17 8.32 -38.36
C GLN A 713 18.75 9.72 -38.20
N LEU A 714 19.71 9.91 -37.29
CA LEU A 714 20.38 11.19 -37.09
C LEU A 714 21.20 11.59 -38.32
N ILE A 715 21.91 10.65 -38.96
CA ILE A 715 22.59 10.89 -40.25
C ILE A 715 21.59 11.30 -41.33
N ALA A 716 20.44 10.62 -41.42
CA ALA A 716 19.42 10.94 -42.40
C ALA A 716 18.86 12.37 -42.21
N LEU A 717 18.66 12.80 -40.96
CA LEU A 717 18.25 14.16 -40.63
C LEU A 717 19.36 15.19 -40.84
N ALA A 718 20.61 14.87 -40.49
CA ALA A 718 21.75 15.77 -40.66
C ALA A 718 22.05 16.09 -42.14
N ASN A 719 21.70 15.16 -43.05
CA ASN A 719 21.75 15.42 -44.49
C ASN A 719 20.72 16.48 -44.96
N ILE A 720 19.62 16.64 -44.22
CA ILE A 720 18.59 17.67 -44.47
C ILE A 720 18.97 18.95 -43.72
N TYR A 721 19.32 18.83 -42.43
CA TYR A 721 19.66 19.93 -41.53
C TYR A 721 21.12 19.82 -41.09
N LYS A 722 22.02 20.48 -41.83
CA LYS A 722 23.48 20.41 -41.60
C LYS A 722 23.92 20.79 -40.18
N SER A 723 23.14 21.60 -39.46
CA SER A 723 23.41 21.98 -38.07
C SER A 723 23.44 20.81 -37.09
N LEU A 724 22.78 19.69 -37.42
CA LEU A 724 22.74 18.49 -36.58
C LEU A 724 23.98 17.60 -36.73
N ALA A 725 24.80 17.81 -37.77
CA ALA A 725 25.97 16.99 -38.05
C ALA A 725 27.02 17.01 -36.92
N LYS A 726 27.04 18.06 -36.09
CA LYS A 726 27.94 18.18 -34.94
C LYS A 726 27.66 17.17 -33.83
N TYR A 727 26.44 16.61 -33.78
CA TYR A 727 26.03 15.60 -32.80
C TYR A 727 26.33 14.17 -33.26
N LEU A 728 26.82 13.98 -34.48
CA LEU A 728 27.28 12.68 -34.96
C LEU A 728 28.68 12.38 -34.43
N ARG A 729 28.88 11.15 -33.95
CA ARG A 729 30.18 10.69 -33.45
C ARG A 729 31.22 10.71 -34.57
N ARG A 730 32.41 11.29 -34.33
CA ARG A 730 33.54 11.20 -35.29
C ARG A 730 33.96 9.75 -35.58
N SER A 731 33.79 8.84 -34.61
CA SER A 731 34.02 7.41 -34.83
C SER A 731 32.90 6.73 -35.64
N ALA A 732 31.64 7.18 -35.56
CA ALA A 732 30.59 6.71 -36.48
C ALA A 732 30.87 7.12 -37.95
N ILE A 733 31.66 8.18 -38.15
CA ILE A 733 32.13 8.65 -39.46
C ILE A 733 33.40 7.90 -39.92
N HIS A 734 34.25 7.42 -38.99
CA HIS A 734 35.54 6.78 -39.30
C HIS A 734 35.60 5.24 -39.12
N ASP A 735 34.70 4.64 -38.35
CA ASP A 735 34.58 3.18 -38.16
C ASP A 735 33.75 2.49 -39.24
N VAL A 736 33.34 3.23 -40.28
CA VAL A 736 33.10 2.64 -41.61
C VAL A 736 34.44 2.34 -42.30
N LYS A 737 35.40 1.77 -41.57
CA LYS A 737 36.41 0.90 -42.16
C LYS A 737 35.85 -0.51 -42.12
N LEU A 738 35.05 -0.80 -43.15
CA LEU A 738 34.55 -2.13 -43.47
C LEU A 738 35.72 -3.14 -43.41
N PRO A 739 35.58 -4.25 -42.67
CA PRO A 739 36.46 -5.39 -42.85
C PRO A 739 36.35 -5.81 -44.31
N ALA A 740 37.49 -5.94 -44.99
CA ALA A 740 37.59 -6.40 -46.36
C ALA A 740 37.26 -7.91 -46.45
N ALA A 741 36.03 -8.29 -46.13
CA ALA A 741 35.45 -9.61 -46.40
C ALA A 741 33.92 -9.51 -46.32
N GLY A 742 33.32 -9.24 -47.49
CA GLY A 742 31.95 -9.60 -47.86
C GLY A 742 30.81 -9.43 -46.83
N THR A 743 30.10 -8.31 -46.88
CA THR A 743 28.64 -8.23 -47.20
C THR A 743 28.11 -6.80 -47.07
N SER A 744 28.55 -5.98 -48.02
CA SER A 744 27.81 -4.93 -48.74
C SER A 744 27.09 -3.81 -47.95
N VAL A 745 27.68 -2.61 -48.03
CA VAL A 745 27.05 -1.28 -47.99
C VAL A 745 25.83 -1.16 -48.94
N THR A 746 25.76 -2.04 -49.93
CA THR A 746 24.60 -2.23 -50.79
C THR A 746 23.36 -2.66 -50.01
N ARG A 747 23.48 -3.35 -48.87
CA ARG A 747 22.34 -3.75 -48.02
C ARG A 747 21.78 -2.60 -47.19
N LEU A 748 22.63 -1.68 -46.71
CA LEU A 748 22.20 -0.46 -46.00
C LEU A 748 21.57 0.57 -46.96
N ARG A 749 22.09 0.70 -48.19
CA ARG A 749 21.42 1.47 -49.27
C ARG A 749 20.17 0.77 -49.80
N GLN A 750 20.16 -0.56 -49.89
CA GLN A 750 18.97 -1.34 -50.27
C GLN A 750 17.91 -1.34 -49.17
N MET A 751 18.25 -1.26 -47.89
CA MET A 751 17.28 -1.15 -46.81
C MET A 751 16.63 0.24 -46.76
N SER A 752 17.39 1.33 -46.98
CA SER A 752 16.80 2.67 -47.06
C SER A 752 15.92 2.86 -48.30
N THR A 753 16.21 2.16 -49.42
CA THR A 753 15.40 2.20 -50.65
C THR A 753 14.26 1.17 -50.69
N SER A 754 14.43 -0.01 -50.09
CA SER A 754 13.40 -1.06 -49.94
C SER A 754 12.24 -0.59 -49.05
N TRP A 755 12.54 0.17 -47.99
CA TRP A 755 11.52 0.71 -47.09
C TRP A 755 10.82 1.95 -47.69
N ALA A 756 11.51 2.73 -48.52
CA ALA A 756 10.87 3.79 -49.32
C ALA A 756 9.89 3.23 -50.38
N MET A 757 10.07 1.99 -50.84
CA MET A 757 9.17 1.35 -51.81
C MET A 757 7.97 0.60 -51.20
N ARG A 758 8.02 0.15 -49.93
CA ARG A 758 6.85 -0.47 -49.28
C ARG A 758 5.77 0.53 -48.83
N GLY A 759 6.08 1.83 -48.83
CA GLY A 759 5.13 2.92 -48.55
C GLY A 759 4.30 3.40 -49.75
N ARG A 760 4.47 2.84 -50.96
CA ARG A 760 3.69 3.23 -52.15
C ARG A 760 2.96 2.03 -52.77
N GLY A 761 1.94 1.55 -52.05
CA GLY A 761 0.89 0.70 -52.63
C GLY A 761 -0.30 1.55 -53.08
N LEU A 762 -0.19 2.26 -54.21
CA LEU A 762 -1.33 2.76 -54.98
C LEU A 762 -1.00 2.60 -56.48
N PRO A 763 -1.89 2.01 -57.29
CA PRO A 763 -1.59 1.71 -58.69
C PRO A 763 -1.66 3.00 -59.51
N SER A 764 -0.54 3.41 -60.10
CA SER A 764 -0.52 4.46 -61.13
C SER A 764 -0.70 3.80 -62.50
N GLY A 765 -1.95 3.70 -62.95
CA GLY A 765 -2.25 3.68 -64.38
C GLY A 765 -2.29 5.12 -64.90
N PRO A 766 -1.79 5.42 -66.11
CA PRO A 766 -1.72 6.78 -66.61
C PRO A 766 -3.06 7.16 -67.24
N ARG A 767 -3.55 8.38 -67.00
CA ARG A 767 -4.17 9.22 -68.05
C ARG A 767 -4.56 10.60 -67.52
N ARG A 768 -4.29 11.58 -68.39
CA ARG A 768 -4.85 12.94 -68.34
C ARG A 768 -6.38 12.86 -68.44
N LEU A 769 -7.07 13.31 -67.40
CA LEU A 769 -7.99 14.46 -67.33
C LEU A 769 -8.46 14.56 -65.88
#